data_AF-A0A7X7YQV7-F1
#
_entry.id   AF-A0A7X7YQV7-F1
#
_cell.length_a   1.000
_cell.length_b   1.000
_cell.length_c   1.000
_cell.angle_alpha   90.00
_cell.angle_beta   90.00
_cell.angle_gamma   90.00
#
_symmetry.space_group_name_H-M   'P 1'
#
loop_
_entity.id
_entity.type
_entity.pdbx_description
1 polymer ?
#
loop_
_entity_poly.entity_id
_entity_poly.type
_entity_poly.pdbx_seq_one_letter_code
_entity_poly.pdbx_strand_id
1 'polypeptide(L)'
;MVKRTMQIAKIYFIAFLLLLSTFAIGVGKVQVIIDSKIPTVYEKIDLSAELMNSFSTDIPDNILRVVHIIDLKKETYSRKVNEFVRDKEGTYVYYNGTYYYTSKRARYSYDSKNSKYVLNASGSYIYVPEFSWARSDDEKYIASDLYKRYEKIENGTRYYMSIYITDVDIENVFVKSVIPLNVSDDSVRGLISKATQQHYEIVNRKSPYKLDIAIVFNPSIDKNMRMSIISKLQEDTRYNIYDRLYLDEVFKTIKFKDLFGKEANLKFTPPAYIIAFDNPVSTSETTQSTKYLFFENAMNGAYIKKSLVNGGSAPVRIDVGKYYSYDSDKKAYVLNMKDGHYVRYPGNGWEKEGYVSENTFYDYTLFEETDMEKYTSLLCNIYDTETGEILGSKAFESLRKIPKKEITDRFGTERVNSETEADMAIIQDISSDVYEFLQLLFPLSSIASKVQGNRVSLLSGENIGMKRGYVFQDIYNGYTMGYLRIDKVAADTSEGNVFYIIPGEQIKENSYAIESKRYPNFVGGRLTFSVSNEGLNFTLGYVSSDIYNNHKQSFSIGYSITDLSAATPTNQLFAESSFFVLSKQFEIYFDLGMLSNDNFETLNAFLSPGIRISSYTDNSVYYPGGFGIFAQLEGKITYSNATFNTVPILSLGMETRF
;
A
#
# COMPACT_ATOMS: atom_id res chain seq x y z
N MET A 1 12.82 36.24 76.92
CA MET A 1 13.66 35.58 75.89
C MET A 1 13.04 34.30 75.34
N VAL A 2 12.57 33.36 76.18
CA VAL A 2 11.92 32.10 75.74
C VAL A 2 10.64 32.32 74.90
N LYS A 3 9.96 33.46 75.13
CA LYS A 3 8.86 33.94 74.27
C LYS A 3 9.23 34.10 72.79
N ARG A 4 10.50 34.37 72.44
CA ARG A 4 10.96 34.54 71.04
C ARG A 4 11.25 33.21 70.36
N THR A 5 11.79 32.21 71.05
CA THR A 5 12.15 30.90 70.47
C THR A 5 10.94 29.96 70.32
N MET A 6 9.99 29.97 71.25
CA MET A 6 8.75 29.19 71.08
C MET A 6 7.78 29.79 70.06
N GLN A 7 7.84 31.11 69.85
CA GLN A 7 7.15 31.75 68.72
C GLN A 7 7.73 31.27 67.38
N ILE A 8 9.05 31.08 67.28
CA ILE A 8 9.71 30.51 66.09
C ILE A 8 9.32 29.04 65.89
N ALA A 9 9.29 28.22 66.94
CA ALA A 9 8.85 26.83 66.85
C ALA A 9 7.35 26.69 66.49
N LYS A 10 6.48 27.57 66.99
CA LYS A 10 5.07 27.65 66.58
C LYS A 10 4.91 28.07 65.12
N ILE A 11 5.77 28.94 64.61
CA ILE A 11 5.74 29.37 63.20
C ILE A 11 6.21 28.23 62.28
N TYR A 12 7.29 27.51 62.61
CA TYR A 12 7.72 26.34 61.81
C TYR A 12 6.74 25.18 61.88
N PHE A 13 6.09 24.96 63.02
CA PHE A 13 5.09 23.90 63.17
C PHE A 13 3.78 24.23 62.43
N ILE A 14 3.36 25.51 62.40
CA ILE A 14 2.22 25.97 61.60
C ILE A 14 2.56 26.02 60.10
N ALA A 15 3.80 26.34 59.72
CA ALA A 15 4.27 26.28 58.33
C ALA A 15 4.41 24.84 57.83
N PHE A 16 4.81 23.89 58.69
CA PHE A 16 4.81 22.46 58.40
C PHE A 16 3.38 21.92 58.33
N LEU A 17 2.48 22.38 59.20
CA LEU A 17 1.04 22.15 59.10
C LEU A 17 0.44 22.77 57.83
N LEU A 18 0.94 23.88 57.27
CA LEU A 18 0.51 24.46 55.98
C LEU A 18 1.17 23.83 54.75
N LEU A 19 2.34 23.19 54.89
CA LEU A 19 2.97 22.41 53.82
C LEU A 19 2.37 20.99 53.71
N LEU A 20 1.87 20.44 54.82
CA LEU A 20 1.30 19.09 54.90
C LEU A 20 -0.24 19.07 54.98
N SER A 21 -0.88 20.11 55.50
CA SER A 21 -2.30 20.35 55.19
C SER A 21 -2.34 20.81 53.75
N THR A 22 -2.64 19.85 52.89
CA THR A 22 -3.06 20.06 51.52
C THR A 22 -1.95 20.69 50.69
N PHE A 23 -0.92 19.93 50.28
CA PHE A 23 -1.09 19.11 49.07
C PHE A 23 -2.42 19.44 48.42
N ALA A 24 -2.40 20.56 47.71
CA ALA A 24 -3.48 20.97 46.85
C ALA A 24 -4.07 19.70 46.26
N ILE A 25 -5.38 19.58 46.39
CA ILE A 25 -6.22 18.72 45.57
C ILE A 25 -6.06 19.26 44.14
N GLY A 26 -4.84 19.18 43.59
CA GLY A 26 -4.56 19.03 42.19
C GLY A 26 -4.79 17.55 41.93
N VAL A 27 -6.07 17.15 41.97
CA VAL A 27 -6.50 15.99 41.20
C VAL A 27 -6.06 16.33 39.80
N GLY A 28 -4.97 15.70 39.34
CA GLY A 28 -4.40 16.02 38.05
C GLY A 28 -5.48 15.96 36.99
N LYS A 29 -5.50 16.96 36.10
CA LYS A 29 -6.37 16.94 34.90
C LYS A 29 -6.14 15.70 34.03
N VAL A 30 -5.04 14.97 34.28
CA VAL A 30 -4.73 13.67 33.71
C VAL A 30 -4.84 12.59 34.78
N GLN A 31 -5.59 11.53 34.49
CA GLN A 31 -5.61 10.30 35.26
C GLN A 31 -5.02 9.17 34.43
N VAL A 32 -3.99 8.52 34.96
CA VAL A 32 -3.34 7.39 34.29
C VAL A 32 -3.87 6.08 34.85
N ILE A 33 -4.24 5.16 33.96
CA ILE A 33 -4.62 3.79 34.26
C ILE A 33 -3.66 2.87 33.50
N ILE A 34 -3.15 1.87 34.19
CA ILE A 34 -2.26 0.86 33.60
C ILE A 34 -2.92 -0.49 33.85
N ASP A 35 -3.12 -1.28 32.78
CA ASP A 35 -3.66 -2.63 32.91
C ASP A 35 -2.83 -3.44 33.91
N SER A 36 -3.49 -4.23 34.76
CA SER A 36 -2.86 -4.90 35.90
C SER A 36 -1.74 -5.87 35.52
N LYS A 37 -1.68 -6.30 34.25
CA LYS A 37 -0.60 -7.13 33.71
C LYS A 37 0.69 -6.35 33.42
N ILE A 38 0.64 -5.02 33.38
CA ILE A 38 1.78 -4.16 33.04
C ILE A 38 2.35 -3.56 34.33
N PRO A 39 3.67 -3.69 34.60
CA PRO A 39 4.26 -3.12 35.79
C PRO A 39 4.27 -1.59 35.70
N THR A 40 4.01 -0.91 36.82
CA THR A 40 3.98 0.56 36.90
C THR A 40 5.33 1.21 36.61
N VAL A 41 6.42 0.52 36.95
CA VAL A 41 7.79 0.89 36.57
C VAL A 41 8.28 -0.10 35.52
N TYR A 42 8.56 0.39 34.32
CA TYR A 42 9.03 -0.42 33.19
C TYR A 42 10.39 0.10 32.74
N GLU A 43 11.42 -0.74 32.81
CA GLU A 43 12.81 -0.40 32.43
C GLU A 43 13.34 0.92 33.05
N LYS A 44 13.13 1.08 34.36
CA LYS A 44 13.51 2.26 35.15
C LYS A 44 12.74 3.54 34.80
N ILE A 45 11.67 3.44 34.02
CA ILE A 45 10.75 4.55 33.76
C ILE A 45 9.49 4.30 34.61
N ASP A 46 9.11 5.29 35.42
CA ASP A 46 7.79 5.34 36.03
C ASP A 46 6.78 5.73 34.95
N LEU A 47 6.01 4.76 34.47
CA LEU A 47 5.05 4.97 33.39
C LEU A 47 3.97 5.98 33.80
N SER A 48 3.55 5.97 35.07
CA SER A 48 2.49 6.86 35.55
C SER A 48 2.95 8.31 35.50
N ALA A 49 4.17 8.59 35.99
CA ALA A 49 4.74 9.93 35.97
C ALA A 49 5.01 10.43 34.55
N GLU A 50 5.61 9.60 33.68
CA GLU A 50 5.98 10.00 32.32
C GLU A 50 4.74 10.27 31.44
N LEU A 51 3.70 9.43 31.53
CA LEU A 51 2.43 9.63 30.82
C LEU A 51 1.69 10.86 31.33
N MET A 52 1.62 11.04 32.65
CA MET A 52 0.98 12.22 33.24
C MET A 52 1.63 13.50 32.73
N ASN A 53 2.97 13.56 32.71
CA ASN A 53 3.70 14.71 32.18
C ASN A 53 3.42 14.92 30.69
N SER A 54 3.52 13.87 29.87
CA SER A 54 3.42 13.96 28.40
C SER A 54 2.02 14.40 27.94
N PHE A 55 0.96 13.94 28.61
CA PHE A 55 -0.42 14.24 28.23
C PHE A 55 -1.03 15.44 28.95
N SER A 56 -0.28 16.14 29.82
CA SER A 56 -0.78 17.25 30.65
C SER A 56 -0.96 18.58 29.91
N THR A 57 -0.39 18.72 28.72
CA THR A 57 -0.40 19.98 27.95
C THR A 57 -1.78 20.25 27.35
N ASP A 58 -2.17 21.53 27.25
CA ASP A 58 -3.37 22.00 26.55
C ASP A 58 -4.70 21.35 26.97
N ILE A 59 -4.85 20.98 28.26
CA ILE A 59 -6.12 20.47 28.80
C ILE A 59 -6.99 21.62 29.33
N PRO A 60 -8.19 21.87 28.75
CA PRO A 60 -9.11 22.87 29.25
C PRO A 60 -9.52 22.60 30.70
N ASP A 61 -9.90 23.64 31.45
CA ASP A 61 -10.19 23.53 32.89
C ASP A 61 -11.34 22.59 33.24
N ASN A 62 -12.30 22.40 32.33
CA ASN A 62 -13.45 21.52 32.51
C ASN A 62 -13.25 20.10 31.96
N ILE A 63 -12.01 19.71 31.62
CA ILE A 63 -11.71 18.39 31.05
C ILE A 63 -10.87 17.54 32.00
N LEU A 64 -11.32 16.30 32.22
CA LEU A 64 -10.52 15.22 32.75
C LEU A 64 -10.05 14.33 31.59
N ARG A 65 -8.75 14.17 31.44
CA ARG A 65 -8.13 13.25 30.49
C ARG A 65 -7.77 11.95 31.18
N VAL A 66 -8.27 10.83 30.68
CA VAL A 66 -7.92 9.50 31.14
C VAL A 66 -6.99 8.86 30.12
N VAL A 67 -5.79 8.49 30.55
CA VAL A 67 -4.76 7.83 29.73
C VAL A 67 -4.66 6.39 30.21
N HIS A 68 -5.12 5.43 29.40
CA HIS A 68 -5.19 4.02 29.78
C HIS A 68 -4.30 3.15 28.89
N ILE A 69 -3.22 2.60 29.44
CA ILE A 69 -2.38 1.61 28.73
C ILE A 69 -3.03 0.23 28.84
N ILE A 70 -3.28 -0.38 27.68
CA ILE A 70 -3.92 -1.68 27.53
C ILE A 70 -2.91 -2.80 27.33
N ASP A 71 -1.87 -2.53 26.55
CA ASP A 71 -0.83 -3.51 26.20
C ASP A 71 0.52 -2.80 26.07
N LEU A 72 1.59 -3.48 26.50
CA LEU A 72 2.96 -3.03 26.36
C LEU A 72 3.85 -4.25 26.12
N LYS A 73 4.35 -4.40 24.90
CA LYS A 73 5.17 -5.52 24.46
C LYS A 73 6.58 -5.06 24.13
N LYS A 74 7.54 -5.96 24.35
CA LYS A 74 8.94 -5.80 24.01
C LYS A 74 9.37 -7.01 23.18
N GLU A 75 9.95 -6.74 22.02
CA GLU A 75 10.61 -7.75 21.21
C GLU A 75 12.09 -7.45 21.09
N THR A 76 12.90 -8.47 21.36
CA THR A 76 14.35 -8.41 21.18
C THR A 76 14.76 -9.34 20.06
N TYR A 77 15.62 -8.86 19.17
CA TYR A 77 16.12 -9.67 18.06
C TYR A 77 17.64 -9.61 17.98
N SER A 78 18.19 -10.67 17.40
CA SER A 78 19.59 -10.78 17.04
C SER A 78 19.69 -11.28 15.61
N ARG A 79 20.43 -10.57 14.77
CA ARG A 79 20.61 -10.88 13.36
C ARG A 79 22.07 -10.76 12.95
N LYS A 80 22.49 -11.63 12.04
CA LYS A 80 23.78 -11.51 11.38
C LYS A 80 23.70 -10.49 10.25
N VAL A 81 24.65 -9.57 10.17
CA VAL A 81 24.76 -8.59 9.08
C VAL A 81 26.15 -8.64 8.47
N ASN A 82 26.22 -8.75 7.14
CA ASN A 82 27.46 -8.61 6.40
C ASN A 82 27.56 -7.19 5.82
N GLU A 83 28.62 -6.48 6.20
CA GLU A 83 28.94 -5.16 5.67
C GLU A 83 30.21 -5.20 4.82
N PHE A 84 30.27 -4.36 3.79
CA PHE A 84 31.41 -4.23 2.90
C PHE A 84 31.92 -2.81 2.96
N VAL A 85 33.11 -2.63 3.54
CA VAL A 85 33.73 -1.31 3.71
C VAL A 85 34.92 -1.22 2.75
N ARG A 86 35.04 -0.08 2.07
CA ARG A 86 36.16 0.19 1.15
C ARG A 86 37.48 0.11 1.92
N ASP A 87 38.36 -0.77 1.47
CA ASP A 87 39.65 -1.05 2.10
C ASP A 87 40.65 -1.43 1.00
N LYS A 88 41.82 -0.77 0.96
CA LYS A 88 42.88 -1.07 -0.01
C LYS A 88 43.43 -2.48 0.13
N GLU A 89 43.30 -3.11 1.30
CA GLU A 89 43.68 -4.50 1.55
C GLU A 89 42.50 -5.48 1.43
N GLY A 90 41.33 -4.98 1.03
CA GLY A 90 40.14 -5.77 0.82
C GLY A 90 40.34 -6.91 -0.18
N THR A 91 39.49 -7.93 -0.06
CA THR A 91 39.47 -9.12 -0.92
C THR A 91 38.16 -9.25 -1.70
N TYR A 92 37.38 -8.17 -1.76
CA TYR A 92 36.13 -8.12 -2.49
C TYR A 92 36.11 -6.94 -3.46
N VAL A 93 35.42 -7.10 -4.58
CA VAL A 93 35.12 -6.04 -5.56
C VAL A 93 33.62 -5.86 -5.68
N TYR A 94 33.16 -4.66 -5.98
CA TYR A 94 31.76 -4.37 -6.28
C TYR A 94 31.53 -4.45 -7.79
N TYR A 95 30.54 -5.23 -8.21
CA TYR A 95 30.19 -5.41 -9.60
C TYR A 95 28.69 -5.68 -9.71
N ASN A 96 28.02 -5.02 -10.67
CA ASN A 96 26.62 -5.25 -11.01
C ASN A 96 25.67 -5.37 -9.79
N GLY A 97 25.77 -4.44 -8.84
CA GLY A 97 24.87 -4.43 -7.68
C GLY A 97 25.34 -5.22 -6.45
N THR A 98 26.40 -6.04 -6.54
CA THR A 98 26.83 -6.92 -5.45
C THR A 98 28.36 -7.03 -5.31
N TYR A 99 28.83 -7.70 -4.27
CA TYR A 99 30.26 -7.89 -3.98
C TYR A 99 30.73 -9.26 -4.40
N TYR A 100 31.98 -9.41 -4.86
CA TYR A 100 32.57 -10.70 -5.26
C TYR A 100 33.99 -10.83 -4.74
N TYR A 101 34.38 -12.04 -4.35
CA TYR A 101 35.73 -12.30 -3.90
C TYR A 101 36.73 -12.13 -5.06
N THR A 102 37.89 -11.54 -4.77
CA THR A 102 39.05 -11.52 -5.65
C THR A 102 40.31 -11.89 -4.87
N SER A 103 41.13 -12.77 -5.44
CA SER A 103 42.47 -13.06 -4.92
C SER A 103 43.51 -12.00 -5.32
N LYS A 104 43.25 -11.18 -6.36
CA LYS A 104 44.16 -10.13 -6.81
C LYS A 104 43.71 -8.74 -6.35
N ARG A 105 44.67 -7.97 -5.85
CA ARG A 105 44.49 -6.61 -5.32
C ARG A 105 45.13 -5.53 -6.21
N ALA A 106 45.84 -5.95 -7.24
CA ALA A 106 46.51 -5.06 -8.17
C ALA A 106 45.50 -4.18 -8.92
N ARG A 107 45.82 -2.90 -9.05
CA ARG A 107 44.99 -1.92 -9.75
C ARG A 107 45.54 -1.64 -11.15
N TYR A 108 44.64 -1.38 -12.10
CA TYR A 108 44.96 -1.20 -13.51
C TYR A 108 44.27 0.04 -14.08
N SER A 109 44.90 0.66 -15.08
CA SER A 109 44.31 1.66 -15.95
C SER A 109 44.22 1.12 -17.37
N TYR A 110 43.14 1.45 -18.07
CA TYR A 110 43.00 1.10 -19.48
C TYR A 110 43.78 2.11 -20.34
N ASP A 111 44.77 1.61 -21.07
CA ASP A 111 45.53 2.38 -22.07
C ASP A 111 44.82 2.26 -23.42
N SER A 112 44.04 3.27 -23.78
CA SER A 112 43.26 3.30 -25.02
C SER A 112 44.13 3.33 -26.28
N LYS A 113 45.39 3.77 -26.21
CA LYS A 113 46.28 3.82 -27.38
C LYS A 113 46.78 2.45 -27.78
N ASN A 114 46.99 1.58 -26.79
CA ASN A 114 47.51 0.23 -26.98
C ASN A 114 46.46 -0.86 -26.71
N SER A 115 45.21 -0.46 -26.44
CA SER A 115 44.07 -1.32 -26.12
C SER A 115 44.39 -2.38 -25.06
N LYS A 116 45.03 -1.99 -23.95
CA LYS A 116 45.47 -2.92 -22.90
C LYS A 116 45.35 -2.35 -21.50
N TYR A 117 45.19 -3.23 -20.50
CA TYR A 117 45.22 -2.86 -19.09
C TYR A 117 46.66 -2.84 -18.56
N VAL A 118 47.06 -1.72 -17.97
CA VAL A 118 48.41 -1.51 -17.43
C VAL A 118 48.33 -1.29 -15.93
N LEU A 119 49.24 -1.93 -15.18
CA LEU A 119 49.32 -1.79 -13.72
C LEU A 119 49.51 -0.31 -13.34
N ASN A 120 48.63 0.20 -12.49
CA ASN A 120 48.66 1.56 -11.98
C ASN A 120 48.09 1.59 -10.56
N ALA A 121 48.87 2.06 -9.59
CA ALA A 121 48.47 2.13 -8.18
C ALA A 121 47.18 2.96 -7.95
N SER A 122 46.88 3.90 -8.83
CA SER A 122 45.66 4.74 -8.80
C SER A 122 44.63 4.33 -9.85
N GLY A 123 44.80 3.17 -10.50
CA GLY A 123 43.94 2.72 -11.59
C GLY A 123 42.53 2.33 -11.12
N SER A 124 41.52 2.58 -11.95
CA SER A 124 40.12 2.31 -11.61
C SER A 124 39.69 0.85 -11.72
N TYR A 125 40.53 -0.03 -12.27
CA TYR A 125 40.18 -1.42 -12.57
C TYR A 125 40.92 -2.41 -11.65
N ILE A 126 40.28 -3.51 -11.30
CA ILE A 126 40.84 -4.64 -10.56
C ILE A 126 40.66 -5.89 -11.41
N TYR A 127 41.73 -6.66 -11.60
CA TYR A 127 41.65 -7.94 -12.30
C TYR A 127 41.10 -9.03 -11.36
N VAL A 128 40.03 -9.69 -11.76
CA VAL A 128 39.31 -10.69 -10.96
C VAL A 128 39.44 -12.06 -11.64
N PRO A 129 40.46 -12.88 -11.29
CA PRO A 129 40.64 -14.18 -11.92
C PRO A 129 39.46 -15.12 -11.69
N GLU A 130 38.73 -14.96 -10.59
CA GLU A 130 37.58 -15.75 -10.18
C GLU A 130 36.34 -15.52 -11.05
N PHE A 131 36.34 -14.50 -11.92
CA PHE A 131 35.27 -14.27 -12.89
C PHE A 131 35.33 -15.35 -13.97
N SER A 132 34.78 -16.51 -13.63
CA SER A 132 34.84 -17.73 -14.44
C SER A 132 33.91 -17.64 -15.65
N TRP A 133 32.87 -16.83 -15.56
CA TRP A 133 31.90 -16.60 -16.64
C TRP A 133 32.34 -15.57 -17.70
N ALA A 134 33.46 -14.88 -17.49
CA ALA A 134 34.03 -13.94 -18.46
C ALA A 134 34.35 -14.66 -19.79
N ARG A 135 33.85 -14.12 -20.91
CA ARG A 135 34.06 -14.65 -22.27
C ARG A 135 35.41 -14.26 -22.84
N SER A 136 36.03 -13.22 -22.28
CA SER A 136 37.34 -12.70 -22.64
C SER A 136 38.16 -12.35 -21.39
N ASP A 137 39.47 -12.22 -21.54
CA ASP A 137 40.34 -11.81 -20.42
C ASP A 137 40.08 -10.36 -20.02
N ASP A 138 39.69 -9.50 -20.97
CA ASP A 138 39.36 -8.09 -20.73
C ASP A 138 38.15 -7.93 -19.79
N GLU A 139 37.15 -8.80 -19.89
CA GLU A 139 35.97 -8.80 -19.00
C GLU A 139 36.33 -9.07 -17.53
N LYS A 140 37.50 -9.66 -17.26
CA LYS A 140 37.98 -9.90 -15.89
C LYS A 140 38.48 -8.62 -15.22
N TYR A 141 38.65 -7.52 -15.95
CA TYR A 141 39.03 -6.22 -15.39
C TYR A 141 37.79 -5.43 -14.99
N ILE A 142 37.50 -5.42 -13.69
CA ILE A 142 36.31 -4.79 -13.13
C ILE A 142 36.62 -3.39 -12.64
N ALA A 143 35.88 -2.40 -13.12
CA ALA A 143 35.93 -1.04 -12.58
C ALA A 143 35.34 -1.01 -11.16
N SER A 144 36.21 -1.04 -10.16
CA SER A 144 35.82 -1.17 -8.74
C SER A 144 36.95 -0.71 -7.82
N ASP A 145 36.58 -0.47 -6.55
CA ASP A 145 37.51 -0.48 -5.44
C ASP A 145 37.59 -1.85 -4.78
N LEU A 146 38.53 -2.00 -3.84
CA LEU A 146 38.61 -3.16 -2.96
C LEU A 146 37.79 -2.91 -1.69
N TYR A 147 37.16 -3.98 -1.21
CA TYR A 147 36.31 -3.99 -0.04
C TYR A 147 36.68 -5.13 0.88
N LYS A 148 36.53 -4.90 2.19
CA LYS A 148 36.66 -5.91 3.22
C LYS A 148 35.28 -6.23 3.78
N ARG A 149 34.98 -7.53 3.87
CA ARG A 149 33.73 -8.02 4.46
C ARG A 149 33.88 -8.08 5.97
N TYR A 150 32.93 -7.48 6.67
CA TYR A 150 32.77 -7.56 8.11
C TYR A 150 31.47 -8.26 8.43
N GLU A 151 31.56 -9.35 9.17
CA GLU A 151 30.39 -10.00 9.75
C GLU A 151 30.21 -9.45 11.17
N LYS A 152 29.00 -8.98 11.48
CA LYS A 152 28.64 -8.53 12.82
C LYS A 152 27.27 -9.08 13.22
N ILE A 153 27.10 -9.29 14.52
CA ILE A 153 25.79 -9.60 15.10
C ILE A 153 25.20 -8.29 15.59
N GLU A 154 24.10 -7.85 14.97
CA GLU A 154 23.32 -6.72 15.43
C GLU A 154 22.22 -7.21 16.36
N ASN A 155 22.15 -6.60 17.55
CA ASN A 155 21.04 -6.80 18.47
C ASN A 155 20.19 -5.54 18.47
N GLY A 156 18.87 -5.73 18.40
CA GLY A 156 17.92 -4.63 18.47
C GLY A 156 16.80 -4.97 19.44
N THR A 157 16.09 -3.94 19.85
CA THR A 157 14.91 -4.05 20.70
C THR A 157 13.86 -3.10 20.17
N ARG A 158 12.64 -3.58 20.08
CA ARG A 158 11.49 -2.77 19.70
C ARG A 158 10.37 -2.94 20.71
N TYR A 159 9.73 -1.84 21.05
CA TYR A 159 8.61 -1.79 21.96
C TYR A 159 7.34 -1.45 21.19
N TYR A 160 6.22 -1.94 21.70
CA TYR A 160 4.89 -1.70 21.16
C TYR A 160 3.96 -1.35 22.30
N MET A 161 3.15 -0.31 22.14
CA MET A 161 2.20 0.14 23.16
C MET A 161 0.84 0.42 22.56
N SER A 162 -0.18 -0.08 23.27
CA SER A 162 -1.59 0.13 22.97
C SER A 162 -2.20 0.96 24.08
N ILE A 163 -2.76 2.13 23.72
CA ILE A 163 -3.21 3.13 24.69
C ILE A 163 -4.51 3.79 24.23
N TYR A 164 -5.45 3.99 25.16
CA TYR A 164 -6.62 4.83 24.95
C TYR A 164 -6.45 6.16 25.66
N ILE A 165 -6.81 7.25 24.98
CA ILE A 165 -6.90 8.58 25.58
C ILE A 165 -8.37 9.02 25.53
N THR A 166 -8.99 9.19 26.70
CA THR A 166 -10.40 9.56 26.83
C THR A 166 -10.52 10.92 27.50
N ASP A 167 -11.07 11.91 26.80
CA ASP A 167 -11.36 13.22 27.39
C ASP A 167 -12.82 13.28 27.86
N VAL A 168 -13.04 13.70 29.10
CA VAL A 168 -14.35 13.77 29.76
C VAL A 168 -14.63 15.20 30.18
N ASP A 169 -15.79 15.71 29.78
CA ASP A 169 -16.36 16.95 30.32
C ASP A 169 -16.80 16.73 31.76
N ILE A 170 -16.13 17.40 32.69
CA ILE A 170 -16.36 17.26 34.14
C ILE A 170 -17.71 17.88 34.54
N GLU A 171 -18.09 18.99 33.92
CA GLU A 171 -19.31 19.72 34.29
C GLU A 171 -20.57 18.93 33.88
N ASN A 172 -20.50 18.29 32.72
CA ASN A 172 -21.64 17.57 32.14
C ASN A 172 -21.57 16.04 32.32
N VAL A 173 -20.45 15.52 32.86
CA VAL A 173 -20.13 14.09 33.00
C VAL A 173 -20.33 13.36 31.66
N PHE A 174 -19.66 13.86 30.62
CA PHE A 174 -19.87 13.43 29.25
C PHE A 174 -18.55 13.20 28.53
N VAL A 175 -18.40 12.05 27.87
CA VAL A 175 -17.20 11.71 27.07
C VAL A 175 -17.14 12.61 25.84
N LYS A 176 -16.07 13.41 25.70
CA LYS A 176 -15.83 14.25 24.52
C LYS A 176 -15.11 13.52 23.40
N SER A 177 -14.15 12.67 23.73
CA SER A 177 -13.41 11.85 22.77
C SER A 177 -12.89 10.57 23.44
N VAL A 178 -12.68 9.56 22.60
CA VAL A 178 -12.00 8.31 22.95
C VAL A 178 -11.04 8.04 21.81
N ILE A 179 -9.74 8.10 22.05
CA ILE A 179 -8.71 8.02 21.01
C ILE A 179 -7.84 6.78 21.26
N PRO A 180 -8.11 5.66 20.58
CA PRO A 180 -7.27 4.48 20.57
C PRO A 180 -6.00 4.68 19.72
N LEU A 181 -4.83 4.42 20.30
CA LEU A 181 -3.54 4.53 19.62
C LEU A 181 -2.70 3.25 19.78
N ASN A 182 -2.07 2.87 18.67
CA ASN A 182 -1.14 1.77 18.54
C ASN A 182 0.20 2.34 18.08
N VAL A 183 1.23 2.29 18.92
CA VAL A 183 2.54 2.89 18.60
C VAL A 183 3.68 1.89 18.76
N SER A 184 4.73 2.06 17.95
CA SER A 184 5.98 1.28 18.05
C SER A 184 7.21 2.21 18.01
N ASP A 185 8.23 1.85 18.78
CA ASP A 185 9.49 2.59 18.89
C ASP A 185 10.62 1.72 19.46
N ASP A 186 11.86 2.19 19.33
CA ASP A 186 13.04 1.50 19.90
C ASP A 186 13.25 1.84 21.38
N SER A 187 12.40 2.72 21.96
CA SER A 187 12.42 3.05 23.38
C SER A 187 11.02 3.34 23.95
N VAL A 188 10.83 3.10 25.26
CA VAL A 188 9.57 3.39 25.97
C VAL A 188 9.25 4.90 25.96
N ARG A 189 10.23 5.78 26.12
CA ARG A 189 10.00 7.24 26.02
C ARG A 189 9.61 7.66 24.60
N GLY A 190 10.23 7.06 23.58
CA GLY A 190 9.86 7.27 22.18
C GLY A 190 8.43 6.83 21.88
N LEU A 191 7.98 5.71 22.45
CA LEU A 191 6.57 5.28 22.38
C LEU A 191 5.62 6.34 22.94
N ILE A 192 5.88 6.81 24.16
CA ILE A 192 5.03 7.81 24.82
C ILE A 192 5.01 9.12 24.02
N SER A 193 6.16 9.56 23.52
CA SER A 193 6.25 10.76 22.68
C SER A 193 5.45 10.61 21.38
N LYS A 194 5.55 9.47 20.68
CA LYS A 194 4.76 9.19 19.48
C LYS A 194 3.26 9.14 19.76
N ALA A 195 2.84 8.47 20.84
CA ALA A 195 1.43 8.42 21.24
C ALA A 195 0.89 9.83 21.55
N THR A 196 1.68 10.65 22.23
CA THR A 196 1.32 12.04 22.54
C THR A 196 1.16 12.85 21.26
N GLN A 197 2.10 12.73 20.31
CA GLN A 197 2.00 13.41 19.03
C GLN A 197 0.74 13.01 18.26
N GLN A 198 0.49 11.70 18.09
CA GLN A 198 -0.66 11.19 17.34
C GLN A 198 -1.99 11.61 17.98
N HIS A 199 -2.08 11.66 19.31
CA HIS A 199 -3.27 12.14 20.02
C HIS A 199 -3.69 13.55 19.59
N TYR A 200 -2.73 14.47 19.43
CA TYR A 200 -3.02 15.86 19.03
C TYR A 200 -3.31 16.03 17.54
N GLU A 201 -2.96 15.06 16.70
CA GLU A 201 -3.23 15.07 15.26
C GLU A 201 -4.67 14.59 14.93
N ILE A 202 -5.29 13.78 15.80
CA ILE A 202 -6.60 13.18 15.54
C ILE A 202 -7.74 14.15 15.85
N VAL A 203 -8.46 14.55 14.80
CA VAL A 203 -9.65 15.42 14.88
C VAL A 203 -10.92 14.58 14.97
N ASN A 204 -11.09 13.79 16.03
CA ASN A 204 -12.36 13.12 16.31
C ASN A 204 -13.03 13.70 17.57
N ARG A 205 -14.06 14.52 17.36
CA ARG A 205 -14.84 15.15 18.44
C ARG A 205 -16.28 14.64 18.39
N LYS A 206 -16.78 14.23 19.56
CA LYS A 206 -18.19 13.89 19.74
C LYS A 206 -19.07 15.11 19.49
N SER A 207 -20.19 14.91 18.82
CA SER A 207 -21.18 15.96 18.55
C SER A 207 -22.58 15.43 18.88
N PRO A 208 -23.43 16.19 19.60
CA PRO A 208 -24.80 15.76 19.93
C PRO A 208 -25.70 15.64 18.69
N TYR A 209 -25.28 16.17 17.54
CA TYR A 209 -26.03 16.13 16.28
C TYR A 209 -25.73 14.87 15.45
N LYS A 210 -24.71 14.07 15.80
CA LYS A 210 -24.36 12.84 15.10
C LYS A 210 -25.17 11.67 15.67
N LEU A 211 -25.43 10.67 14.82
CA LEU A 211 -26.00 9.41 15.26
C LEU A 211 -24.99 8.64 16.11
N ASP A 212 -25.45 8.08 17.22
CA ASP A 212 -24.64 7.25 18.10
C ASP A 212 -24.72 5.79 17.66
N ILE A 213 -23.56 5.17 17.50
CA ILE A 213 -23.43 3.74 17.20
C ILE A 213 -22.76 3.09 18.40
N ALA A 214 -23.45 2.13 18.99
CA ALA A 214 -22.88 1.33 20.06
C ALA A 214 -22.11 0.16 19.44
N ILE A 215 -20.89 -0.06 19.92
CA ILE A 215 -20.11 -1.25 19.56
C ILE A 215 -20.05 -2.18 20.76
N VAL A 216 -20.29 -3.46 20.49
CA VAL A 216 -20.24 -4.54 21.46
C VAL A 216 -19.26 -5.58 20.95
N PHE A 217 -18.20 -5.82 21.71
CA PHE A 217 -17.25 -6.88 21.42
C PHE A 217 -17.45 -8.05 22.37
N ASN A 218 -17.40 -9.26 21.83
CA ASN A 218 -17.24 -10.45 22.64
C ASN A 218 -15.98 -10.33 23.52
N PRO A 219 -16.06 -10.59 24.84
CA PRO A 219 -14.92 -10.46 25.76
C PRO A 219 -13.69 -11.31 25.43
N SER A 220 -13.81 -12.31 24.56
CA SER A 220 -12.69 -13.13 24.08
C SER A 220 -11.90 -12.53 22.91
N ILE A 221 -12.42 -11.50 22.23
CA ILE A 221 -11.71 -10.79 21.16
C ILE A 221 -10.49 -10.07 21.74
N ASP A 222 -9.32 -10.19 21.10
CA ASP A 222 -8.10 -9.51 21.52
C ASP A 222 -8.28 -7.99 21.67
N LYS A 223 -7.73 -7.39 22.74
CA LYS A 223 -7.95 -5.96 23.03
C LYS A 223 -7.34 -5.05 21.97
N ASN A 224 -6.21 -5.43 21.35
CA ASN A 224 -5.60 -4.65 20.28
C ASN A 224 -6.43 -4.72 18.99
N MET A 225 -7.09 -5.85 18.74
CA MET A 225 -8.06 -5.99 17.65
C MET A 225 -9.25 -5.03 17.85
N ARG A 226 -9.89 -5.06 19.03
CA ARG A 226 -11.01 -4.14 19.34
C ARG A 226 -10.58 -2.69 19.15
N MET A 227 -9.42 -2.34 19.69
CA MET A 227 -8.87 -1.00 19.65
C MET A 227 -8.62 -0.53 18.21
N SER A 228 -8.09 -1.40 17.35
CA SER A 228 -7.82 -1.06 15.94
C SER A 228 -9.11 -0.94 15.13
N ILE A 229 -10.11 -1.79 15.38
CA ILE A 229 -11.44 -1.65 14.78
C ILE A 229 -12.00 -0.29 15.19
N ILE A 230 -12.06 0.03 16.49
CA ILE A 230 -12.58 1.34 16.95
C ILE A 230 -11.80 2.50 16.32
N SER A 231 -10.47 2.44 16.31
CA SER A 231 -9.61 3.47 15.70
C SER A 231 -9.97 3.70 14.24
N LYS A 232 -10.10 2.62 13.46
CA LYS A 232 -10.45 2.70 12.05
C LYS A 232 -11.86 3.24 11.82
N LEU A 233 -12.82 2.81 12.63
CA LEU A 233 -14.20 3.32 12.56
C LEU A 233 -14.29 4.79 12.93
N GLN A 234 -13.44 5.26 13.83
CA GLN A 234 -13.38 6.65 14.24
C GLN A 234 -12.75 7.60 13.22
N GLU A 235 -12.09 7.10 12.18
CA GLU A 235 -11.78 7.89 10.98
C GLU A 235 -13.07 8.39 10.31
N ASP A 236 -14.18 7.68 10.53
CA ASP A 236 -15.50 8.14 10.15
C ASP A 236 -16.05 9.18 11.13
N THR A 237 -15.87 10.44 10.78
CA THR A 237 -16.37 11.55 11.59
C THR A 237 -17.90 11.70 11.54
N ARG A 238 -18.65 10.89 10.79
CA ARG A 238 -20.12 10.99 10.64
C ARG A 238 -20.87 10.55 11.90
N TYR A 239 -20.32 9.58 12.63
CA TYR A 239 -20.99 8.92 13.75
C TYR A 239 -20.25 9.15 15.06
N ASN A 240 -20.98 9.11 16.18
CA ASN A 240 -20.36 8.93 17.48
C ASN A 240 -20.20 7.44 17.72
N ILE A 241 -18.99 6.94 17.45
CA ILE A 241 -18.65 5.52 17.59
C ILE A 241 -17.78 5.33 18.82
N TYR A 242 -18.23 4.46 19.73
CA TYR A 242 -17.49 4.15 20.95
C TYR A 242 -17.79 2.75 21.48
N ASP A 243 -16.76 2.13 22.06
CA ASP A 243 -16.87 0.90 22.84
C ASP A 243 -17.45 1.25 24.22
N ARG A 244 -18.77 1.02 24.37
CA ARG A 244 -19.49 1.34 25.61
C ARG A 244 -19.05 0.47 26.78
N LEU A 245 -18.75 -0.80 26.52
CA LEU A 245 -18.30 -1.74 27.55
C LEU A 245 -16.95 -1.34 28.10
N TYR A 246 -16.02 -0.99 27.22
CA TYR A 246 -14.70 -0.48 27.62
C TYR A 246 -14.82 0.78 28.47
N LEU A 247 -15.64 1.75 28.04
CA LEU A 247 -15.85 2.98 28.81
C LEU A 247 -16.43 2.67 30.19
N ASP A 248 -17.46 1.83 30.27
CA ASP A 248 -18.05 1.42 31.55
C ASP A 248 -17.04 0.76 32.49
N GLU A 249 -16.13 -0.08 31.98
CA GLU A 249 -15.05 -0.70 32.78
C GLU A 249 -14.02 0.32 33.29
N VAL A 250 -13.56 1.21 32.41
CA VAL A 250 -12.63 2.28 32.77
C VAL A 250 -13.23 3.18 33.85
N PHE A 251 -14.50 3.54 33.67
CA PHE A 251 -15.18 4.45 34.57
C PHE A 251 -15.63 3.82 35.89
N LYS A 252 -15.75 2.49 35.98
CA LYS A 252 -15.85 1.80 37.28
C LYS A 252 -14.55 1.86 38.06
N THR A 253 -13.41 1.84 37.38
CA THR A 253 -12.07 1.90 37.98
C THR A 253 -11.79 3.30 38.53
N ILE A 254 -12.25 4.31 37.81
CA ILE A 254 -12.20 5.70 38.24
C ILE A 254 -13.29 5.91 39.29
N LYS A 255 -12.93 5.98 40.57
CA LYS A 255 -13.90 6.28 41.64
C LYS A 255 -14.42 7.71 41.47
N PHE A 256 -15.45 7.91 40.65
CA PHE A 256 -16.08 9.22 40.39
C PHE A 256 -16.47 9.94 41.68
N LYS A 257 -16.88 9.19 42.70
CA LYS A 257 -17.18 9.73 44.02
C LYS A 257 -15.97 10.45 44.67
N ASP A 258 -14.76 9.93 44.47
CA ASP A 258 -13.53 10.51 45.02
C ASP A 258 -13.07 11.73 44.22
N LEU A 259 -13.43 11.81 42.93
CA LEU A 259 -13.09 12.93 42.04
C LEU A 259 -14.13 14.08 42.09
N PHE A 260 -15.41 13.74 42.17
CA PHE A 260 -16.54 14.67 41.99
C PHE A 260 -17.39 14.83 43.26
N GLY A 261 -17.06 14.14 44.35
CA GLY A 261 -17.78 14.19 45.62
C GLY A 261 -19.20 13.59 45.59
N LYS A 262 -19.64 13.05 44.45
CA LYS A 262 -20.96 12.45 44.22
C LYS A 262 -20.83 11.21 43.35
N GLU A 263 -21.74 10.25 43.51
CA GLU A 263 -21.88 9.17 42.53
C GLU A 263 -22.37 9.77 41.21
N ALA A 264 -21.58 9.58 40.15
CA ALA A 264 -21.90 10.03 38.81
C ALA A 264 -21.82 8.82 37.88
N ASN A 265 -22.91 8.55 37.17
CA ASN A 265 -22.95 7.54 36.11
C ASN A 265 -22.81 8.25 34.77
N LEU A 266 -22.04 7.67 33.84
CA LEU A 266 -21.99 8.19 32.48
C LEU A 266 -23.35 8.08 31.81
N LYS A 267 -23.71 9.16 31.11
CA LYS A 267 -24.90 9.20 30.27
C LYS A 267 -24.48 9.02 28.82
N PHE A 268 -24.99 7.95 28.21
CA PHE A 268 -24.94 7.75 26.77
C PHE A 268 -26.30 8.06 26.16
N THR A 269 -26.32 8.66 24.99
CA THR A 269 -27.55 8.74 24.19
C THR A 269 -27.94 7.33 23.74
N PRO A 270 -29.24 7.03 23.57
CA PRO A 270 -29.68 5.80 22.93
C PRO A 270 -29.02 5.68 21.54
N PRO A 271 -28.33 4.56 21.24
CA PRO A 271 -27.72 4.39 19.93
C PRO A 271 -28.81 4.11 18.90
N ALA A 272 -28.60 4.53 17.65
CA ALA A 272 -29.48 4.16 16.54
C ALA A 272 -29.20 2.73 16.05
N TYR A 273 -27.92 2.32 16.14
CA TYR A 273 -27.43 1.01 15.70
C TYR A 273 -26.53 0.37 16.74
N ILE A 274 -26.58 -0.96 16.82
CA ILE A 274 -25.63 -1.78 17.58
C ILE A 274 -24.82 -2.61 16.60
N ILE A 275 -23.50 -2.50 16.66
CA ILE A 275 -22.56 -3.37 15.95
C ILE A 275 -21.99 -4.37 16.95
N ALA A 276 -22.30 -5.64 16.76
CA ALA A 276 -21.82 -6.73 17.59
C ALA A 276 -20.74 -7.54 16.86
N PHE A 277 -19.63 -7.77 17.54
CA PHE A 277 -18.55 -8.62 17.06
C PHE A 277 -18.47 -9.90 17.90
N ASP A 278 -18.64 -11.05 17.26
CA ASP A 278 -18.77 -12.36 17.89
C ASP A 278 -17.95 -13.43 17.18
N ASN A 279 -17.95 -14.65 17.73
CA ASN A 279 -17.29 -15.84 17.19
C ASN A 279 -15.81 -15.61 16.81
N PRO A 280 -14.97 -15.05 17.70
CA PRO A 280 -13.56 -14.92 17.39
C PRO A 280 -12.90 -16.28 17.29
N VAL A 281 -12.15 -16.49 16.21
CA VAL A 281 -11.23 -17.61 16.06
C VAL A 281 -9.85 -17.02 15.83
N SER A 282 -8.86 -17.48 16.58
CA SER A 282 -7.48 -17.11 16.35
C SER A 282 -6.62 -18.35 16.54
N THR A 283 -5.84 -18.68 15.53
CA THR A 283 -4.91 -19.81 15.55
C THR A 283 -3.54 -19.35 15.12
N SER A 284 -2.52 -19.86 15.80
CA SER A 284 -1.13 -19.67 15.40
C SER A 284 -0.44 -21.02 15.36
N GLU A 285 0.16 -21.30 14.20
CA GLU A 285 0.93 -22.51 13.97
C GLU A 285 2.36 -22.12 13.59
N THR A 286 3.33 -22.90 14.08
CA THR A 286 4.72 -22.74 13.67
C THR A 286 5.12 -23.98 12.89
N THR A 287 5.57 -23.78 11.66
CA THR A 287 6.05 -24.84 10.80
C THR A 287 7.53 -24.64 10.51
N GLN A 288 8.27 -25.73 10.42
CA GLN A 288 9.66 -25.71 10.00
C GLN A 288 9.76 -26.36 8.63
N SER A 289 10.45 -25.70 7.71
CA SER A 289 10.69 -26.24 6.38
C SER A 289 12.09 -25.88 5.91
N THR A 290 12.72 -26.80 5.19
CA THR A 290 13.99 -26.50 4.53
C THR A 290 13.72 -25.97 3.13
N LYS A 291 14.20 -24.77 2.82
CA LYS A 291 14.06 -24.15 1.49
C LYS A 291 15.42 -23.96 0.83
N TYR A 292 15.44 -24.10 -0.50
CA TYR A 292 16.57 -23.67 -1.32
C TYR A 292 16.46 -22.17 -1.55
N LEU A 293 17.40 -21.41 -1.00
CA LEU A 293 17.56 -19.99 -1.30
C LEU A 293 18.57 -19.84 -2.43
N PHE A 294 18.16 -19.13 -3.49
CA PHE A 294 18.98 -18.89 -4.67
C PHE A 294 19.44 -17.44 -4.66
N PHE A 295 20.73 -17.21 -4.84
CA PHE A 295 21.29 -15.88 -4.93
C PHE A 295 22.09 -15.74 -6.22
N GLU A 296 21.76 -14.71 -7.00
CA GLU A 296 22.43 -14.47 -8.27
C GLU A 296 23.93 -14.24 -8.05
N ASN A 297 24.72 -14.95 -8.86
CA ASN A 297 26.16 -14.92 -8.83
C ASN A 297 26.71 -14.97 -10.27
N ALA A 298 26.74 -13.79 -10.90
CA ALA A 298 27.21 -13.62 -12.27
C ALA A 298 28.71 -13.93 -12.48
N MET A 299 29.55 -13.88 -11.43
CA MET A 299 31.00 -14.11 -11.61
C MET A 299 31.42 -15.58 -11.51
N ASN A 300 30.90 -16.28 -10.51
CA ASN A 300 31.33 -17.64 -10.20
C ASN A 300 30.20 -18.57 -9.74
N GLY A 301 28.94 -18.22 -10.03
CA GLY A 301 27.80 -19.07 -9.71
C GLY A 301 27.94 -20.44 -10.36
N ALA A 302 27.66 -21.50 -9.61
CA ALA A 302 27.87 -22.88 -10.05
C ALA A 302 26.57 -23.64 -10.31
N TYR A 303 25.42 -22.97 -10.16
CA TYR A 303 24.10 -23.58 -10.23
C TYR A 303 23.14 -22.78 -11.11
N ILE A 304 22.18 -23.48 -11.70
CA ILE A 304 20.97 -22.91 -12.30
C ILE A 304 19.75 -23.34 -11.49
N LYS A 305 18.67 -22.55 -11.61
CA LYS A 305 17.40 -22.81 -10.95
C LYS A 305 16.50 -23.66 -11.86
N LYS A 306 16.31 -24.93 -11.52
CA LYS A 306 15.40 -25.82 -12.26
C LYS A 306 14.03 -25.86 -11.60
N SER A 307 13.01 -25.41 -12.32
CA SER A 307 11.61 -25.49 -11.86
C SER A 307 11.15 -26.95 -11.77
N LEU A 308 10.46 -27.27 -10.68
CA LEU A 308 9.87 -28.57 -10.42
C LEU A 308 8.38 -28.56 -10.77
N VAL A 309 7.82 -29.73 -11.09
CA VAL A 309 6.41 -29.89 -11.50
C VAL A 309 5.42 -29.42 -10.41
N ASN A 310 5.82 -29.45 -9.14
CA ASN A 310 5.04 -28.96 -8.01
C ASN A 310 5.17 -27.45 -7.74
N GLY A 311 5.74 -26.68 -8.67
CA GLY A 311 5.97 -25.24 -8.51
C GLY A 311 7.21 -24.87 -7.67
N GLY A 312 7.95 -25.87 -7.14
CA GLY A 312 9.21 -25.65 -6.44
C GLY A 312 10.39 -25.39 -7.38
N SER A 313 11.57 -25.15 -6.82
CA SER A 313 12.81 -25.06 -7.60
C SER A 313 13.96 -25.78 -6.92
N ALA A 314 14.80 -26.43 -7.72
CA ALA A 314 15.98 -27.16 -7.24
C ALA A 314 17.26 -26.61 -7.91
N PRO A 315 18.39 -26.55 -7.18
CA PRO A 315 19.66 -26.18 -7.76
C PRO A 315 20.22 -27.33 -8.61
N VAL A 316 20.66 -27.01 -9.83
CA VAL A 316 21.35 -27.96 -10.71
C VAL A 316 22.74 -27.43 -11.00
N ARG A 317 23.75 -28.24 -10.72
CA ARG A 317 25.16 -27.87 -10.95
C ARG A 317 25.46 -27.83 -12.45
N ILE A 318 26.25 -26.86 -12.87
CA ILE A 318 26.65 -26.68 -14.26
C ILE A 318 28.17 -26.66 -14.44
N ASP A 319 28.62 -26.82 -15.69
CA ASP A 319 30.01 -26.59 -16.09
C ASP A 319 30.32 -25.09 -16.05
N VAL A 320 30.95 -24.65 -14.97
CA VAL A 320 31.30 -23.24 -14.75
C VAL A 320 32.24 -22.72 -15.83
N GLY A 321 31.91 -21.57 -16.41
CA GLY A 321 32.75 -20.88 -17.38
C GLY A 321 32.90 -21.60 -18.72
N LYS A 322 31.94 -22.46 -19.11
CA LYS A 322 31.93 -23.12 -20.42
C LYS A 322 30.60 -22.89 -21.14
N TYR A 323 30.67 -22.22 -22.28
CA TYR A 323 29.51 -21.96 -23.14
C TYR A 323 29.53 -22.85 -24.38
N TYR A 324 28.35 -23.23 -24.83
CA TYR A 324 28.13 -24.13 -25.96
C TYR A 324 27.14 -23.52 -26.97
N SER A 325 27.29 -23.89 -28.24
CA SER A 325 26.34 -23.62 -29.31
C SER A 325 25.78 -24.93 -29.86
N TYR A 326 24.52 -24.93 -30.29
CA TYR A 326 23.94 -26.07 -30.98
C TYR A 326 24.38 -26.06 -32.46
N ASP A 327 25.09 -27.10 -32.87
CA ASP A 327 25.47 -27.35 -34.26
C ASP A 327 24.37 -28.19 -34.93
N SER A 328 23.59 -27.56 -35.82
CA SER A 328 22.46 -28.20 -36.51
C SER A 328 22.89 -29.35 -37.42
N ASP A 329 24.09 -29.25 -38.01
CA ASP A 329 24.60 -30.22 -38.98
C ASP A 329 25.05 -31.51 -38.27
N LYS A 330 25.71 -31.34 -37.11
CA LYS A 330 26.14 -32.46 -36.26
C LYS A 330 25.06 -32.93 -35.28
N LYS A 331 23.95 -32.19 -35.18
CA LYS A 331 22.87 -32.36 -34.19
C LYS A 331 23.41 -32.47 -32.76
N ALA A 332 24.42 -31.68 -32.42
CA ALA A 332 25.15 -31.77 -31.15
C ALA A 332 25.55 -30.39 -30.60
N TYR A 333 25.75 -30.29 -29.29
CA TYR A 333 26.26 -29.07 -28.66
C TYR A 333 27.79 -29.06 -28.67
N VAL A 334 28.37 -27.98 -29.20
CA VAL A 334 29.83 -27.81 -29.33
C VAL A 334 30.29 -26.62 -28.47
N LEU A 335 31.47 -26.75 -27.85
CA LEU A 335 32.04 -25.68 -27.02
C LEU A 335 32.27 -24.43 -27.90
N ASN A 336 31.64 -23.32 -27.52
CA ASN A 336 31.78 -22.02 -28.15
C ASN A 336 31.76 -20.95 -27.06
N MET A 337 32.95 -20.58 -26.58
CA MET A 337 33.10 -19.62 -25.48
C MET A 337 32.64 -18.21 -25.83
N LYS A 338 32.72 -17.83 -27.11
CA LYS A 338 32.47 -16.45 -27.55
C LYS A 338 30.99 -16.20 -27.84
N ASP A 339 30.36 -17.09 -28.62
CA ASP A 339 29.00 -16.92 -29.13
C ASP A 339 28.05 -18.04 -28.64
N GLY A 340 28.48 -18.85 -27.66
CA GLY A 340 27.65 -19.86 -27.03
C GLY A 340 26.55 -19.26 -26.17
N HIS A 341 25.38 -19.90 -26.19
CA HIS A 341 24.20 -19.52 -25.39
C HIS A 341 23.75 -20.62 -24.43
N TYR A 342 24.39 -21.79 -24.50
CA TYR A 342 24.02 -22.95 -23.70
C TYR A 342 25.11 -23.26 -22.68
N VAL A 343 24.71 -23.70 -21.49
CA VAL A 343 25.59 -24.28 -20.49
C VAL A 343 25.27 -25.75 -20.31
N ARG A 344 26.32 -26.54 -20.11
CA ARG A 344 26.19 -27.98 -19.90
C ARG A 344 25.90 -28.24 -18.43
N TYR A 345 24.89 -29.07 -18.15
CA TYR A 345 24.67 -29.63 -16.83
C TYR A 345 24.80 -31.16 -16.91
N PRO A 346 25.73 -31.77 -16.16
CA PRO A 346 26.08 -33.18 -16.31
C PRO A 346 24.98 -34.17 -15.89
N GLY A 347 23.84 -33.69 -15.41
CA GLY A 347 22.79 -34.50 -14.79
C GLY A 347 23.21 -35.00 -13.41
N ASN A 348 22.22 -35.39 -12.59
CA ASN A 348 22.47 -36.19 -11.39
C ASN A 348 22.31 -37.67 -11.76
N GLY A 349 22.81 -38.64 -10.99
CA GLY A 349 22.94 -40.06 -11.41
C GLY A 349 21.72 -40.81 -12.00
N TRP A 350 20.53 -40.20 -12.03
CA TRP A 350 19.29 -40.69 -12.65
C TRP A 350 18.76 -39.79 -13.79
N GLU A 351 19.37 -38.62 -14.00
CA GLU A 351 19.06 -37.66 -15.06
C GLU A 351 20.17 -37.67 -16.12
N LYS A 352 19.79 -37.64 -17.40
CA LYS A 352 20.77 -37.52 -18.48
C LYS A 352 21.40 -36.13 -18.47
N GLU A 353 22.68 -36.08 -18.86
CA GLU A 353 23.35 -34.83 -19.21
C GLU A 353 22.52 -34.03 -20.22
N GLY A 354 22.49 -32.72 -20.04
CA GLY A 354 21.76 -31.81 -20.91
C GLY A 354 22.42 -30.45 -21.03
N TYR A 355 21.77 -29.60 -21.82
CA TYR A 355 22.20 -28.23 -22.09
C TYR A 355 21.02 -27.30 -21.89
N VAL A 356 21.22 -26.23 -21.14
CA VAL A 356 20.19 -25.21 -20.90
C VAL A 356 20.66 -23.88 -21.46
N SER A 357 19.76 -23.19 -22.16
CA SER A 357 19.93 -21.79 -22.47
C SER A 357 19.63 -20.99 -21.21
N GLU A 358 20.65 -20.64 -20.44
CA GLU A 358 20.51 -19.88 -19.19
C GLU A 358 21.60 -18.81 -19.14
N ASN A 359 21.19 -17.59 -18.78
CA ASN A 359 22.09 -16.44 -18.67
C ASN A 359 22.34 -16.03 -17.22
N THR A 360 21.62 -16.64 -16.27
CA THR A 360 21.71 -16.31 -14.86
C THR A 360 22.19 -17.51 -14.05
N PHE A 361 23.27 -17.29 -13.30
CA PHE A 361 23.90 -18.29 -12.46
C PHE A 361 23.71 -17.95 -11.00
N TYR A 362 23.67 -18.98 -10.16
CA TYR A 362 23.31 -18.85 -8.76
C TYR A 362 24.33 -19.56 -7.85
N ASP A 363 24.51 -18.98 -6.67
CA ASP A 363 24.84 -19.76 -5.48
C ASP A 363 23.53 -20.22 -4.84
N TYR A 364 23.57 -21.34 -4.10
CA TYR A 364 22.43 -21.74 -3.30
C TYR A 364 22.85 -22.01 -1.87
N THR A 365 21.93 -21.74 -0.95
CA THR A 365 22.04 -22.10 0.46
C THR A 365 20.77 -22.85 0.85
N LEU A 366 20.95 -23.96 1.58
CA LEU A 366 19.85 -24.61 2.27
C LEU A 366 19.60 -23.84 3.57
N PHE A 367 18.38 -23.37 3.76
CA PHE A 367 17.99 -22.64 4.95
C PHE A 367 16.80 -23.32 5.62
N GLU A 368 16.94 -23.57 6.92
CA GLU A 368 15.83 -24.01 7.77
C GLU A 368 15.01 -22.79 8.14
N GLU A 369 13.90 -22.59 7.43
CA GLU A 369 12.99 -21.50 7.69
C GLU A 369 11.93 -21.96 8.70
N THR A 370 11.80 -21.18 9.77
CA THR A 370 10.69 -21.31 10.70
C THR A 370 9.63 -20.30 10.32
N ASP A 371 8.54 -20.80 9.75
CA ASP A 371 7.38 -20.01 9.37
C ASP A 371 6.37 -20.00 10.52
N MET A 372 5.86 -18.83 10.87
CA MET A 372 4.69 -18.68 11.72
C MET A 372 3.49 -18.34 10.85
N GLU A 373 2.47 -19.18 10.92
CA GLU A 373 1.19 -18.97 10.27
C GLU A 373 0.18 -18.52 11.32
N LYS A 374 -0.46 -17.38 11.07
CA LYS A 374 -1.44 -16.77 11.95
C LYS A 374 -2.73 -16.59 11.20
N TYR A 375 -3.81 -17.10 11.76
CA TYR A 375 -5.16 -16.94 11.24
C TYR A 375 -6.00 -16.25 12.30
N THR A 376 -6.81 -15.27 11.89
CA THR A 376 -7.81 -14.65 12.77
C THR A 376 -9.09 -14.43 12.00
N SER A 377 -10.22 -14.71 12.63
CA SER A 377 -11.54 -14.39 12.09
C SER A 377 -12.52 -13.94 13.17
N LEU A 378 -13.52 -13.17 12.78
CA LEU A 378 -14.61 -12.70 13.62
C LEU A 378 -15.89 -12.46 12.79
N LEU A 379 -17.05 -12.58 13.43
CA LEU A 379 -18.35 -12.28 12.84
C LEU A 379 -18.80 -10.89 13.27
N CYS A 380 -19.21 -10.06 12.32
CA CYS A 380 -19.85 -8.77 12.59
C CYS A 380 -21.35 -8.86 12.28
N ASN A 381 -22.18 -8.42 13.22
CA ASN A 381 -23.63 -8.29 13.07
C ASN A 381 -24.06 -6.86 13.39
N ILE A 382 -24.97 -6.31 12.60
CA ILE A 382 -25.50 -4.96 12.80
C ILE A 382 -26.99 -5.04 13.05
N TYR A 383 -27.43 -4.42 14.14
CA TYR A 383 -28.83 -4.37 14.54
C TYR A 383 -29.32 -2.93 14.48
N ASP A 384 -30.49 -2.74 13.88
CA ASP A 384 -31.29 -1.54 14.03
C ASP A 384 -31.97 -1.58 15.41
N THR A 385 -31.78 -0.54 16.22
CA THR A 385 -32.30 -0.54 17.60
C THR A 385 -33.79 -0.25 17.70
N GLU A 386 -34.40 0.35 16.67
CA GLU A 386 -35.82 0.68 16.65
C GLU A 386 -36.64 -0.54 16.24
N THR A 387 -36.21 -1.24 15.19
CA THR A 387 -36.90 -2.41 14.64
C THR A 387 -36.43 -3.74 15.25
N GLY A 388 -35.19 -3.79 15.76
CA GLY A 388 -34.55 -5.01 16.24
C GLY A 388 -34.06 -5.94 15.11
N GLU A 389 -34.15 -5.53 13.85
CA GLU A 389 -33.77 -6.33 12.70
C GLU A 389 -32.25 -6.30 12.44
N ILE A 390 -31.74 -7.38 11.83
CA ILE A 390 -30.34 -7.45 11.38
C ILE A 390 -30.23 -6.74 10.03
N LEU A 391 -29.55 -5.59 10.02
CA LEU A 391 -29.29 -4.82 8.79
C LEU A 391 -28.19 -5.42 7.93
N GLY A 392 -27.24 -6.13 8.56
CA GLY A 392 -26.14 -6.76 7.87
C GLY A 392 -25.35 -7.71 8.77
N SER A 393 -24.81 -8.76 8.17
CA SER A 393 -23.94 -9.72 8.82
C SER A 393 -22.83 -10.14 7.87
N LYS A 394 -21.58 -10.17 8.35
CA LYS A 394 -20.42 -10.60 7.57
C LYS A 394 -19.33 -11.18 8.48
N ALA A 395 -18.77 -12.32 8.07
CA ALA A 395 -17.56 -12.87 8.66
C ALA A 395 -16.33 -12.24 8.01
N PHE A 396 -15.35 -11.90 8.83
CA PHE A 396 -14.05 -11.37 8.42
C PHE A 396 -12.98 -12.35 8.82
N GLU A 397 -12.03 -12.61 7.93
CA GLU A 397 -10.92 -13.52 8.15
C GLU A 397 -9.65 -12.96 7.53
N SER A 398 -8.51 -13.20 8.17
CA SER A 398 -7.19 -12.89 7.64
C SER A 398 -6.22 -13.99 8.05
N LEU A 399 -5.42 -14.44 7.06
CA LEU A 399 -4.38 -15.44 7.20
C LEU A 399 -3.06 -14.84 6.76
N ARG A 400 -2.04 -14.95 7.60
CA ARG A 400 -0.70 -14.48 7.28
C ARG A 400 0.36 -15.49 7.66
N LYS A 401 1.22 -15.79 6.70
CA LYS A 401 2.41 -16.63 6.89
C LYS A 401 3.67 -15.77 6.89
N ILE A 402 4.50 -15.94 7.92
CA ILE A 402 5.59 -15.02 8.23
C ILE A 402 6.82 -15.82 8.65
N PRO A 403 7.92 -15.77 7.90
CA PRO A 403 9.16 -16.38 8.31
C PRO A 403 9.76 -15.58 9.48
N LYS A 404 10.14 -16.26 10.57
CA LYS A 404 10.75 -15.57 11.73
C LYS A 404 12.10 -14.95 11.39
N LYS A 405 12.87 -15.63 10.53
CA LYS A 405 14.16 -15.19 10.01
C LYS A 405 14.25 -15.49 8.53
N GLU A 406 14.82 -14.56 7.78
CA GLU A 406 15.09 -14.70 6.34
C GLU A 406 16.56 -14.40 6.07
N ILE A 407 17.14 -15.02 5.05
CA ILE A 407 18.44 -14.64 4.51
C ILE A 407 18.24 -13.73 3.31
N THR A 408 18.80 -12.51 3.37
CA THR A 408 18.59 -11.47 2.35
C THR A 408 19.69 -11.44 1.28
N ASP A 409 20.84 -12.06 1.53
CA ASP A 409 21.95 -12.10 0.58
C ASP A 409 22.74 -13.42 0.63
N ARG A 410 23.58 -13.63 -0.38
CA ARG A 410 24.44 -14.83 -0.50
C ARG A 410 25.53 -14.94 0.57
N PHE A 411 25.78 -13.88 1.33
CA PHE A 411 26.73 -13.87 2.44
C PHE A 411 26.08 -14.29 3.75
N GLY A 412 24.76 -14.52 3.74
CA GLY A 412 24.00 -14.98 4.88
C GLY A 412 23.50 -13.85 5.77
N THR A 413 23.42 -12.60 5.27
CA THR A 413 22.79 -11.52 6.05
C THR A 413 21.35 -11.89 6.39
N GLU A 414 20.99 -11.73 7.66
CA GLU A 414 19.69 -12.10 8.21
C GLU A 414 18.79 -10.89 8.35
N ARG A 415 17.50 -11.09 8.06
CA ARG A 415 16.40 -10.23 8.50
C ARG A 415 15.57 -11.00 9.52
N VAL A 416 15.12 -10.32 10.57
CA VAL A 416 14.20 -10.87 11.57
C VAL A 416 12.88 -10.15 11.40
N ASN A 417 11.78 -10.89 11.30
CA ASN A 417 10.44 -10.32 11.21
C ASN A 417 9.79 -10.30 12.59
N SER A 418 9.07 -9.22 12.90
CA SER A 418 8.40 -9.03 14.19
C SER A 418 7.08 -9.80 14.24
N GLU A 419 6.86 -10.54 15.32
CA GLU A 419 5.61 -11.27 15.56
C GLU A 419 4.47 -10.31 15.96
N THR A 420 4.81 -9.20 16.61
CA THR A 420 3.84 -8.16 17.00
C THR A 420 3.44 -7.31 15.79
N GLU A 421 4.36 -6.89 14.92
CA GLU A 421 3.98 -6.17 13.68
C GLU A 421 3.10 -7.04 12.78
N ALA A 422 3.38 -8.33 12.75
CA ALA A 422 2.55 -9.32 12.09
C ALA A 422 1.11 -9.36 12.63
N ASP A 423 0.93 -9.43 13.96
CA ASP A 423 -0.39 -9.38 14.60
C ASP A 423 -1.10 -8.08 14.28
N MET A 424 -0.40 -6.95 14.41
CA MET A 424 -0.96 -5.63 14.14
C MET A 424 -1.41 -5.49 12.70
N ALA A 425 -0.70 -6.09 11.75
CA ALA A 425 -1.09 -6.05 10.34
C ALA A 425 -2.33 -6.91 10.05
N ILE A 426 -2.43 -8.12 10.60
CA ILE A 426 -3.67 -8.95 10.52
C ILE A 426 -4.86 -8.17 11.09
N ILE A 427 -4.64 -7.53 12.23
CA ILE A 427 -5.63 -6.68 12.88
C ILE A 427 -6.04 -5.49 11.99
N GLN A 428 -5.08 -4.84 11.33
CA GLN A 428 -5.33 -3.72 10.42
C GLN A 428 -6.11 -4.14 9.17
N ASP A 429 -5.80 -5.32 8.62
CA ASP A 429 -6.53 -5.89 7.47
C ASP A 429 -8.01 -6.07 7.84
N ILE A 430 -8.28 -6.78 8.94
CA ILE A 430 -9.66 -7.01 9.44
C ILE A 430 -10.35 -5.68 9.77
N SER A 431 -9.66 -4.74 10.41
CA SER A 431 -10.25 -3.44 10.76
C SER A 431 -10.63 -2.63 9.53
N SER A 432 -9.84 -2.71 8.45
CA SER A 432 -10.10 -2.04 7.18
C SER A 432 -11.29 -2.67 6.47
N ASP A 433 -11.36 -4.00 6.42
CA ASP A 433 -12.49 -4.72 5.82
C ASP A 433 -13.80 -4.45 6.56
N VAL A 434 -13.75 -4.40 7.89
CA VAL A 434 -14.89 -4.02 8.74
C VAL A 434 -15.33 -2.60 8.41
N TYR A 435 -14.41 -1.64 8.34
CA TYR A 435 -14.72 -0.26 7.98
C TYR A 435 -15.40 -0.15 6.62
N GLU A 436 -14.87 -0.83 5.60
CA GLU A 436 -15.47 -0.83 4.25
C GLU A 436 -16.87 -1.43 4.24
N PHE A 437 -17.09 -2.54 4.96
CA PHE A 437 -18.40 -3.15 5.11
C PHE A 437 -19.41 -2.22 5.78
N LEU A 438 -19.02 -1.55 6.86
CA LEU A 438 -19.91 -0.61 7.56
C LEU A 438 -20.24 0.61 6.71
N GLN A 439 -19.30 1.11 5.92
CA GLN A 439 -19.57 2.22 5.00
C GLN A 439 -20.56 1.87 3.89
N LEU A 440 -20.69 0.59 3.53
CA LEU A 440 -21.74 0.15 2.60
C LEU A 440 -23.13 0.12 3.25
N LEU A 441 -23.20 -0.15 4.55
CA LEU A 441 -24.47 -0.29 5.27
C LEU A 441 -24.98 1.05 5.83
N PHE A 442 -24.09 2.01 6.06
CA PHE A 442 -24.44 3.35 6.50
C PHE A 442 -23.99 4.41 5.47
N PRO A 443 -24.60 4.48 4.29
CA PRO A 443 -24.36 5.57 3.37
C PRO A 443 -24.95 6.87 3.92
N LEU A 444 -24.30 8.01 3.65
CA LEU A 444 -24.96 9.29 3.91
C LEU A 444 -26.21 9.41 3.05
N SER A 445 -27.26 9.99 3.61
CA SER A 445 -28.45 10.32 2.83
C SER A 445 -28.86 11.75 3.04
N SER A 446 -29.50 12.31 2.02
CA SER A 446 -30.01 13.66 2.00
C SER A 446 -31.15 13.78 0.99
N ILE A 447 -31.63 14.99 0.78
CA ILE A 447 -32.69 15.32 -0.16
C ILE A 447 -32.20 16.43 -1.08
N ALA A 448 -32.43 16.29 -2.38
CA ALA A 448 -32.18 17.35 -3.35
C ALA A 448 -33.15 18.52 -3.10
N SER A 449 -32.67 19.62 -2.51
CA SER A 449 -33.51 20.78 -2.21
C SER A 449 -33.77 21.67 -3.40
N LYS A 450 -32.80 21.75 -4.31
CA LYS A 450 -32.84 22.67 -5.45
C LYS A 450 -32.04 22.11 -6.61
N VAL A 451 -32.61 22.18 -7.81
CA VAL A 451 -31.94 21.75 -9.06
C VAL A 451 -31.89 22.90 -10.06
N GLN A 452 -30.69 23.32 -10.45
CA GLN A 452 -30.43 24.38 -11.43
C GLN A 452 -29.47 23.89 -12.51
N GLY A 453 -30.02 23.33 -13.59
CA GLY A 453 -29.22 22.70 -14.64
C GLY A 453 -28.42 21.53 -14.08
N ASN A 454 -27.09 21.62 -14.13
CA ASN A 454 -26.19 20.61 -13.54
C ASN A 454 -25.91 20.80 -12.06
N ARG A 455 -26.40 21.87 -11.42
CA ARG A 455 -26.16 22.10 -9.99
C ARG A 455 -27.32 21.58 -9.16
N VAL A 456 -26.99 20.80 -8.13
CA VAL A 456 -27.93 20.26 -7.17
C VAL A 456 -27.50 20.68 -5.77
N SER A 457 -28.42 21.26 -5.01
CA SER A 457 -28.23 21.53 -3.58
C SER A 457 -28.85 20.39 -2.77
N LEU A 458 -28.17 19.95 -1.70
CA LEU A 458 -28.68 18.95 -0.77
C LEU A 458 -28.98 19.59 0.61
N LEU A 459 -30.01 19.09 1.30
CA LEU A 459 -30.40 19.52 2.66
C LEU A 459 -29.51 18.96 3.78
N SER A 460 -28.21 18.76 3.49
CA SER A 460 -27.25 18.28 4.48
C SER A 460 -25.85 18.75 4.12
N GLY A 461 -24.97 18.85 5.11
CA GLY A 461 -23.60 19.33 4.97
C GLY A 461 -22.65 18.70 5.98
N GLU A 462 -21.76 19.51 6.54
CA GLU A 462 -20.76 19.06 7.52
C GLU A 462 -21.41 18.47 8.79
N ASN A 463 -22.63 18.89 9.13
CA ASN A 463 -23.40 18.41 10.27
C ASN A 463 -23.61 16.90 10.29
N ILE A 464 -23.74 16.27 9.11
CA ILE A 464 -23.83 14.81 8.98
C ILE A 464 -22.52 14.20 8.47
N GLY A 465 -21.47 15.01 8.29
CA GLY A 465 -20.14 14.58 7.84
C GLY A 465 -19.97 14.47 6.33
N MET A 466 -20.75 15.19 5.52
CA MET A 466 -20.48 15.34 4.09
C MET A 466 -19.13 16.04 3.86
N LYS A 467 -18.40 15.61 2.82
CA LYS A 467 -17.13 16.22 2.40
C LYS A 467 -17.14 16.52 0.91
N ARG A 468 -16.30 17.46 0.49
CA ARG A 468 -16.08 17.72 -0.94
C ARG A 468 -15.54 16.46 -1.63
N GLY A 469 -15.99 16.22 -2.85
CA GLY A 469 -15.65 15.04 -3.65
C GLY A 469 -16.55 13.84 -3.43
N TYR A 470 -17.40 13.83 -2.39
CA TYR A 470 -18.35 12.73 -2.18
C TYR A 470 -19.34 12.65 -3.34
N VAL A 471 -19.71 11.43 -3.69
CA VAL A 471 -20.63 11.12 -4.80
C VAL A 471 -21.95 10.65 -4.22
N PHE A 472 -23.04 11.25 -4.70
CA PHE A 472 -24.39 10.91 -4.35
C PHE A 472 -25.12 10.39 -5.57
N GLN A 473 -25.77 9.25 -5.40
CA GLN A 473 -26.75 8.68 -6.31
C GLN A 473 -28.11 9.30 -5.98
N ASP A 474 -28.75 9.88 -6.97
CA ASP A 474 -30.10 10.42 -6.85
C ASP A 474 -31.14 9.33 -7.15
N ILE A 475 -32.16 9.23 -6.30
CA ILE A 475 -33.21 8.22 -6.34
C ILE A 475 -34.57 8.91 -6.29
N TYR A 476 -35.42 8.59 -7.26
CA TYR A 476 -36.81 9.06 -7.32
C TYR A 476 -37.73 7.90 -7.67
N ASN A 477 -38.81 7.72 -6.90
CA ASN A 477 -39.73 6.57 -7.02
C ASN A 477 -39.03 5.20 -7.05
N GLY A 478 -37.93 5.05 -6.29
CA GLY A 478 -37.17 3.80 -6.21
C GLY A 478 -36.21 3.55 -7.38
N TYR A 479 -36.15 4.43 -8.38
CA TYR A 479 -35.23 4.32 -9.51
C TYR A 479 -34.09 5.32 -9.39
N THR A 480 -32.92 4.93 -9.90
CA THR A 480 -31.76 5.82 -9.98
C THR A 480 -31.98 6.83 -11.09
N MET A 481 -31.88 8.12 -10.78
CA MET A 481 -32.03 9.20 -11.75
C MET A 481 -30.67 9.63 -12.31
N GLY A 482 -29.63 9.64 -11.46
CA GLY A 482 -28.31 10.11 -11.84
C GLY A 482 -27.35 10.16 -10.66
N TYR A 483 -26.18 10.74 -10.89
CA TYR A 483 -25.11 10.86 -9.91
C TYR A 483 -24.55 12.29 -9.91
N LEU A 484 -24.32 12.81 -8.71
CA LEU A 484 -23.80 14.15 -8.47
C LEU A 484 -22.61 14.09 -7.52
N ARG A 485 -21.66 15.00 -7.71
CA ARG A 485 -20.46 15.12 -6.87
C ARG A 485 -20.51 16.41 -6.08
N ILE A 486 -20.28 16.34 -4.78
CA ILE A 486 -20.28 17.49 -3.89
C ILE A 486 -19.05 18.36 -4.12
N ASP A 487 -19.25 19.63 -4.45
CA ASP A 487 -18.18 20.59 -4.69
C ASP A 487 -18.05 21.62 -3.55
N LYS A 488 -19.16 21.90 -2.86
CA LYS A 488 -19.18 22.76 -1.67
C LYS A 488 -19.96 22.10 -0.55
N VAL A 489 -19.45 22.27 0.67
CA VAL A 489 -20.10 21.84 1.89
C VAL A 489 -20.16 23.05 2.83
N ALA A 490 -21.34 23.32 3.36
CA ALA A 490 -21.59 24.24 4.44
C ALA A 490 -22.04 23.44 5.68
N ALA A 491 -22.35 24.12 6.80
CA ALA A 491 -22.68 23.45 8.05
C ALA A 491 -23.86 22.47 7.91
N ASP A 492 -24.93 22.85 7.22
CA ASP A 492 -26.20 22.12 7.12
C ASP A 492 -26.67 21.88 5.67
N THR A 493 -25.91 22.35 4.69
CA THR A 493 -26.23 22.27 3.27
C THR A 493 -24.99 21.94 2.45
N SER A 494 -25.18 21.42 1.25
CA SER A 494 -24.10 21.17 0.31
C SER A 494 -24.57 21.41 -1.12
N GLU A 495 -23.62 21.70 -2.01
CA GLU A 495 -23.86 21.87 -3.42
C GLU A 495 -22.95 20.92 -4.19
N GLY A 496 -23.52 20.25 -5.18
CA GLY A 496 -22.78 19.38 -6.08
C GLY A 496 -23.14 19.62 -7.54
N ASN A 497 -22.26 19.17 -8.42
CA ASN A 497 -22.51 19.11 -9.85
C ASN A 497 -22.88 17.68 -10.26
N VAL A 498 -23.95 17.55 -11.03
CA VAL A 498 -24.32 16.34 -11.74
C VAL A 498 -23.25 16.04 -12.78
N PHE A 499 -22.73 14.82 -12.76
CA PHE A 499 -21.74 14.37 -13.74
C PHE A 499 -22.23 13.18 -14.57
N TYR A 500 -23.35 12.57 -14.19
CA TYR A 500 -24.02 11.54 -14.98
C TYR A 500 -25.53 11.51 -14.67
N ILE A 501 -26.35 11.31 -15.70
CA ILE A 501 -27.81 11.10 -15.59
C ILE A 501 -28.13 9.82 -16.38
N ILE A 502 -29.04 8.99 -15.84
CA ILE A 502 -29.52 7.81 -16.56
C ILE A 502 -30.23 8.27 -17.84
N PRO A 503 -29.94 7.70 -19.03
CA PRO A 503 -30.57 8.14 -20.28
C PRO A 503 -32.09 8.19 -20.19
N GLY A 504 -32.68 9.36 -20.47
CA GLY A 504 -34.12 9.60 -20.39
C GLY A 504 -34.64 10.09 -19.03
N GLU A 505 -33.80 10.10 -17.98
CA GLU A 505 -34.16 10.56 -16.64
C GLU A 505 -33.72 12.01 -16.37
N GLN A 506 -34.13 12.55 -15.22
CA GLN A 506 -33.68 13.84 -14.69
C GLN A 506 -33.68 13.83 -13.17
N ILE A 507 -32.69 14.48 -12.55
CA ILE A 507 -32.67 14.73 -11.11
C ILE A 507 -33.70 15.81 -10.80
N LYS A 508 -34.55 15.57 -9.79
CA LYS A 508 -35.68 16.44 -9.45
C LYS A 508 -35.49 17.06 -8.08
N GLU A 509 -36.20 18.16 -7.81
CA GLU A 509 -36.32 18.63 -6.43
C GLU A 509 -37.12 17.61 -5.60
N ASN A 510 -36.73 17.45 -4.34
CA ASN A 510 -37.24 16.49 -3.38
C ASN A 510 -36.98 15.00 -3.71
N SER A 511 -36.06 14.71 -4.63
CA SER A 511 -35.52 13.35 -4.77
C SER A 511 -34.60 13.01 -3.60
N TYR A 512 -34.48 11.71 -3.33
CA TYR A 512 -33.62 11.19 -2.28
C TYR A 512 -32.21 11.00 -2.82
N ALA A 513 -31.22 11.58 -2.15
CA ALA A 513 -29.82 11.45 -2.53
C ALA A 513 -29.10 10.56 -1.51
N ILE A 514 -28.43 9.50 -1.98
CA ILE A 514 -27.69 8.56 -1.14
C ILE A 514 -26.22 8.50 -1.58
N GLU A 515 -25.28 8.56 -0.64
CA GLU A 515 -23.86 8.41 -0.91
C GLU A 515 -23.61 7.07 -1.58
N SER A 516 -22.90 7.10 -2.70
CA SER A 516 -22.61 5.91 -3.48
C SER A 516 -21.13 5.77 -3.74
N LYS A 517 -20.57 4.65 -3.26
CA LYS A 517 -19.20 4.21 -3.58
C LYS A 517 -19.16 3.28 -4.78
N ARG A 518 -20.33 2.79 -5.22
CA ARG A 518 -20.48 1.86 -6.34
C ARG A 518 -21.23 2.56 -7.44
N TYR A 519 -20.47 3.00 -8.42
CA TYR A 519 -20.99 3.81 -9.51
C TYR A 519 -20.53 3.20 -10.84
N PRO A 520 -21.32 3.30 -11.92
CA PRO A 520 -21.08 2.56 -13.14
C PRO A 520 -19.75 2.95 -13.81
N ASN A 521 -19.05 1.95 -14.37
CA ASN A 521 -18.01 2.18 -15.36
C ASN A 521 -18.67 2.25 -16.75
N PHE A 522 -18.21 3.15 -17.61
CA PHE A 522 -18.78 3.31 -18.94
C PHE A 522 -17.93 2.60 -19.98
N VAL A 523 -18.61 1.90 -20.89
CA VAL A 523 -18.03 1.37 -22.12
C VAL A 523 -18.85 1.96 -23.26
N GLY A 524 -18.20 2.80 -24.05
CA GLY A 524 -18.80 3.47 -25.21
C GLY A 524 -18.25 2.93 -26.52
N GLY A 525 -18.91 3.27 -27.63
CA GLY A 525 -18.40 3.00 -28.97
C GLY A 525 -17.37 4.05 -29.38
N ARG A 526 -16.37 3.64 -30.17
CA ARG A 526 -15.37 4.53 -30.76
C ARG A 526 -15.28 4.31 -32.26
N LEU A 527 -15.31 5.40 -33.00
CA LEU A 527 -15.06 5.43 -34.44
C LEU A 527 -13.92 6.42 -34.71
N THR A 528 -12.94 6.01 -35.50
CA THR A 528 -11.90 6.92 -35.99
C THR A 528 -11.74 6.81 -37.50
N PHE A 529 -11.40 7.94 -38.11
CA PHE A 529 -11.01 8.04 -39.50
C PHE A 529 -9.80 8.96 -39.59
N SER A 530 -8.74 8.56 -40.29
CA SER A 530 -7.58 9.41 -40.51
C SER A 530 -7.00 9.29 -41.91
N VAL A 531 -6.29 10.35 -42.30
CA VAL A 531 -5.51 10.43 -43.53
C VAL A 531 -4.06 10.66 -43.13
N SER A 532 -3.18 9.85 -43.68
CA SER A 532 -1.74 9.90 -43.45
C SER A 532 -0.98 10.15 -44.74
N ASN A 533 0.34 10.32 -44.62
CA ASN A 533 1.24 10.30 -45.76
C ASN A 533 1.31 8.92 -46.46
N GLU A 534 0.79 7.85 -45.86
CA GLU A 534 0.70 6.51 -46.46
C GLU A 534 -0.68 6.23 -47.06
N GLY A 535 -1.77 6.77 -46.52
CA GLY A 535 -3.12 6.53 -47.04
C GLY A 535 -4.27 6.83 -46.09
N LEU A 536 -5.35 6.06 -46.19
CA LEU A 536 -6.58 6.21 -45.40
C LEU A 536 -6.66 5.13 -44.33
N ASN A 537 -7.12 5.49 -43.14
CA ASN A 537 -7.30 4.58 -42.01
C ASN A 537 -8.69 4.76 -41.38
N PHE A 538 -9.32 3.64 -41.02
CA PHE A 538 -10.60 3.57 -40.32
C PHE A 538 -10.49 2.60 -39.14
N THR A 539 -11.02 2.98 -37.97
CA THR A 539 -11.16 2.04 -36.84
C THR A 539 -12.56 2.10 -36.22
N LEU A 540 -13.03 0.94 -35.74
CA LEU A 540 -14.25 0.79 -34.96
C LEU A 540 -13.95 -0.06 -33.72
N GLY A 541 -14.38 0.40 -32.56
CA GLY A 541 -14.04 -0.24 -31.30
C GLY A 541 -14.88 0.22 -30.13
N TYR A 542 -14.38 -0.11 -28.94
CA TYR A 542 -14.90 0.40 -27.69
C TYR A 542 -13.87 1.27 -26.96
N VAL A 543 -14.36 2.18 -26.15
CA VAL A 543 -13.57 2.98 -25.22
C VAL A 543 -14.15 2.83 -23.83
N SER A 544 -13.30 2.62 -22.83
CA SER A 544 -13.74 2.65 -21.43
C SER A 544 -13.45 4.01 -20.81
N SER A 545 -14.40 4.51 -20.03
CA SER A 545 -14.20 5.66 -19.16
C SER A 545 -14.61 5.35 -17.73
N ASP A 546 -13.95 6.04 -16.81
CA ASP A 546 -14.47 6.13 -15.45
C ASP A 546 -15.67 7.07 -15.38
N ILE A 547 -16.22 7.19 -14.18
CA ILE A 547 -17.42 7.98 -13.98
C ILE A 547 -17.22 9.49 -14.08
N TYR A 548 -15.96 9.95 -14.07
CA TYR A 548 -15.62 11.34 -14.36
C TYR A 548 -15.48 11.59 -15.86
N ASN A 549 -15.86 10.59 -16.67
CA ASN A 549 -15.63 10.52 -18.11
C ASN A 549 -14.13 10.59 -18.47
N ASN A 550 -13.20 10.24 -17.57
CA ASN A 550 -11.81 10.09 -17.98
C ASN A 550 -11.69 8.77 -18.74
N HIS A 551 -11.28 8.84 -20.00
CA HIS A 551 -11.01 7.63 -20.76
C HIS A 551 -9.77 6.95 -20.21
N LYS A 552 -9.81 5.62 -20.12
CA LYS A 552 -8.72 4.83 -19.56
C LYS A 552 -8.01 4.05 -20.65
N GLN A 553 -8.78 3.28 -21.40
CA GLN A 553 -8.28 2.42 -22.47
C GLN A 553 -9.29 2.32 -23.60
N SER A 554 -8.80 2.03 -24.81
CA SER A 554 -9.65 1.65 -25.93
C SER A 554 -9.10 0.43 -26.66
N PHE A 555 -9.99 -0.28 -27.33
CA PHE A 555 -9.63 -1.34 -28.24
C PHE A 555 -10.50 -1.23 -29.49
N SER A 556 -9.86 -1.19 -30.65
CA SER A 556 -10.54 -1.04 -31.94
C SER A 556 -9.98 -2.03 -32.95
N ILE A 557 -10.83 -2.43 -33.88
CA ILE A 557 -10.40 -3.13 -35.10
C ILE A 557 -10.35 -2.11 -36.21
N GLY A 558 -9.23 -2.08 -36.91
CA GLY A 558 -8.92 -1.12 -37.93
C GLY A 558 -8.70 -1.74 -39.30
N TYR A 559 -8.96 -0.93 -40.32
CA TYR A 559 -8.64 -1.22 -41.70
C TYR A 559 -8.03 0.03 -42.34
N SER A 560 -6.92 -0.15 -43.05
CA SER A 560 -6.27 0.93 -43.79
C SER A 560 -5.97 0.54 -45.23
N ILE A 561 -6.01 1.55 -46.10
CA ILE A 561 -5.62 1.46 -47.51
C ILE A 561 -4.47 2.43 -47.71
N THR A 562 -3.28 1.90 -48.01
CA THR A 562 -2.07 2.69 -48.26
C THR A 562 -1.60 2.55 -49.70
N ASP A 563 -0.61 3.35 -50.09
CA ASP A 563 -0.05 3.37 -51.45
C ASP A 563 -1.12 3.65 -52.52
N LEU A 564 -1.99 4.63 -52.26
CA LEU A 564 -3.15 4.96 -53.11
C LEU A 564 -2.79 5.33 -54.56
N SER A 565 -1.52 5.61 -54.86
CA SER A 565 -1.00 5.87 -56.21
C SER A 565 -0.50 4.61 -56.94
N ALA A 566 -0.39 3.47 -56.26
CA ALA A 566 0.03 2.20 -56.84
C ALA A 566 -1.09 1.53 -57.64
N ALA A 567 -0.74 0.69 -58.61
CA ALA A 567 -1.70 -0.05 -59.42
C ALA A 567 -2.56 -1.02 -58.58
N THR A 568 -2.00 -1.55 -57.50
CA THR A 568 -2.68 -2.32 -56.46
C THR A 568 -2.40 -1.67 -55.11
N PRO A 569 -3.39 -0.98 -54.50
CA PRO A 569 -3.24 -0.40 -53.17
C PRO A 569 -2.99 -1.46 -52.11
N THR A 570 -2.20 -1.12 -51.11
CA THR A 570 -1.88 -1.99 -49.98
C THR A 570 -3.02 -1.97 -48.97
N ASN A 571 -3.58 -3.14 -48.65
CA ASN A 571 -4.67 -3.31 -47.69
C ASN A 571 -4.13 -3.79 -46.35
N GLN A 572 -4.59 -3.22 -45.25
CA GLN A 572 -4.14 -3.59 -43.91
C GLN A 572 -5.33 -3.82 -42.99
N LEU A 573 -5.27 -4.89 -42.20
CA LEU A 573 -6.22 -5.20 -41.12
C LEU A 573 -5.43 -5.25 -39.82
N PHE A 574 -5.93 -4.58 -38.78
CA PHE A 574 -5.20 -4.48 -37.53
C PHE A 574 -6.12 -4.34 -36.32
N ALA A 575 -5.56 -4.61 -35.15
CA ALA A 575 -6.15 -4.29 -33.87
C ALA A 575 -5.35 -3.15 -33.23
N GLU A 576 -6.03 -2.07 -32.87
CA GLU A 576 -5.50 -0.93 -32.13
C GLU A 576 -5.84 -1.10 -30.65
N SER A 577 -4.83 -1.09 -29.79
CA SER A 577 -5.02 -0.94 -28.34
C SER A 577 -4.41 0.36 -27.87
N SER A 578 -5.09 1.05 -26.96
CA SER A 578 -4.61 2.35 -26.52
C SER A 578 -4.90 2.70 -25.07
N PHE A 579 -4.08 3.62 -24.55
CA PHE A 579 -4.11 4.12 -23.18
C PHE A 579 -4.07 5.65 -23.15
N PHE A 580 -4.91 6.25 -22.33
CA PHE A 580 -5.01 7.71 -22.19
C PHE A 580 -4.16 8.22 -21.02
N VAL A 581 -3.31 9.22 -21.26
CA VAL A 581 -2.35 9.75 -20.25
C VAL A 581 -2.82 11.07 -19.64
N LEU A 582 -3.65 11.85 -20.35
CA LEU A 582 -4.20 13.14 -19.90
C LEU A 582 -5.72 13.17 -20.09
N SER A 583 -6.40 12.24 -19.40
CA SER A 583 -7.85 12.01 -19.33
C SER A 583 -8.59 11.78 -20.67
N LYS A 584 -8.46 12.64 -21.70
CA LYS A 584 -9.21 12.52 -22.96
C LYS A 584 -8.45 12.86 -24.24
N GLN A 585 -7.40 13.68 -24.15
CA GLN A 585 -6.76 14.33 -25.31
C GLN A 585 -5.42 13.73 -25.72
N PHE A 586 -4.73 13.03 -24.82
CA PHE A 586 -3.42 12.43 -25.12
C PHE A 586 -3.49 10.92 -24.95
N GLU A 587 -3.12 10.21 -25.98
CA GLU A 587 -3.25 8.77 -26.11
C GLU A 587 -1.93 8.16 -26.63
N ILE A 588 -1.54 7.04 -26.04
CA ILE A 588 -0.50 6.16 -26.55
C ILE A 588 -1.22 4.92 -27.10
N TYR A 589 -0.95 4.55 -28.35
CA TYR A 589 -1.59 3.41 -29.00
C TYR A 589 -0.57 2.47 -29.64
N PHE A 590 -1.01 1.24 -29.86
CA PHE A 590 -0.26 0.16 -30.45
C PHE A 590 -1.15 -0.58 -31.42
N ASP A 591 -0.76 -0.56 -32.70
CA ASP A 591 -1.42 -1.34 -33.74
C ASP A 591 -0.65 -2.62 -34.00
N LEU A 592 -1.37 -3.74 -34.01
CA LEU A 592 -0.84 -5.03 -34.43
C LEU A 592 -1.71 -5.55 -35.57
N GLY A 593 -1.10 -5.82 -36.72
CA GLY A 593 -1.88 -6.18 -37.89
C GLY A 593 -1.12 -6.93 -38.97
N MET A 594 -1.83 -7.14 -40.06
CA MET A 594 -1.34 -7.75 -41.29
C MET A 594 -1.58 -6.82 -42.47
N LEU A 595 -0.63 -6.75 -43.40
CA LEU A 595 -0.75 -6.00 -44.65
C LEU A 595 -0.57 -6.92 -45.86
N SER A 596 -1.24 -6.57 -46.96
CA SER A 596 -1.17 -7.27 -48.23
C SER A 596 -1.23 -6.32 -49.42
N ASN A 597 -0.39 -6.60 -50.43
CA ASN A 597 -0.31 -5.82 -51.66
C ASN A 597 -1.01 -6.53 -52.84
N ASP A 598 -1.48 -7.77 -52.61
CA ASP A 598 -1.99 -8.68 -53.63
C ASP A 598 -3.33 -9.30 -53.16
N ASN A 599 -4.30 -8.48 -52.73
CA ASN A 599 -5.62 -8.94 -52.29
C ASN A 599 -5.60 -10.10 -51.25
N PHE A 600 -4.68 -10.04 -50.29
CA PHE A 600 -4.50 -11.02 -49.20
C PHE A 600 -3.88 -12.37 -49.61
N GLU A 601 -3.29 -12.51 -50.80
CA GLU A 601 -2.52 -13.71 -51.17
C GLU A 601 -1.19 -13.83 -50.39
N THR A 602 -0.53 -12.70 -50.13
CA THR A 602 0.64 -12.60 -49.26
C THR A 602 0.32 -11.69 -48.06
N LEU A 603 0.71 -12.14 -46.86
CA LEU A 603 0.43 -11.42 -45.61
C LEU A 603 1.73 -11.17 -44.85
N ASN A 604 2.05 -9.89 -44.63
CA ASN A 604 3.16 -9.49 -43.77
C ASN A 604 2.62 -8.92 -42.45
N ALA A 605 3.20 -9.34 -41.33
CA ALA A 605 2.83 -8.80 -40.03
C ALA A 605 3.51 -7.43 -39.80
N PHE A 606 2.81 -6.53 -39.11
CA PHE A 606 3.37 -5.26 -38.68
C PHE A 606 2.96 -4.90 -37.26
N LEU A 607 3.79 -4.06 -36.64
CA LEU A 607 3.54 -3.42 -35.35
C LEU A 607 3.73 -1.90 -35.52
N SER A 608 2.79 -1.08 -35.05
CA SER A 608 2.89 0.38 -35.10
C SER A 608 2.61 0.99 -33.73
N PRO A 609 3.63 1.26 -32.91
CA PRO A 609 3.49 2.14 -31.75
C PRO A 609 3.35 3.60 -32.19
N GLY A 610 2.45 4.34 -31.53
CA GLY A 610 2.23 5.74 -31.83
C GLY A 610 1.67 6.56 -30.66
N ILE A 611 1.67 7.87 -30.87
CA ILE A 611 1.03 8.85 -29.99
C ILE A 611 -0.04 9.60 -30.78
N ARG A 612 -1.18 9.85 -30.14
CA ARG A 612 -2.31 10.61 -30.68
C ARG A 612 -2.66 11.75 -29.74
N ILE A 613 -2.77 12.95 -30.31
CA ILE A 613 -3.22 14.16 -29.61
C ILE A 613 -4.52 14.60 -30.25
N SER A 614 -5.59 14.68 -29.46
CA SER A 614 -6.92 15.06 -29.93
C SER A 614 -7.49 16.28 -29.24
N SER A 615 -8.29 17.04 -30.00
CA SER A 615 -9.08 18.16 -29.50
C SER A 615 -10.43 17.71 -28.93
N TYR A 616 -10.55 16.46 -28.50
CA TYR A 616 -11.84 15.83 -28.19
C TYR A 616 -12.65 16.62 -27.15
N THR A 617 -13.93 16.83 -27.48
CA THR A 617 -14.91 17.50 -26.61
C THR A 617 -16.17 16.68 -26.48
N ASP A 618 -16.67 16.54 -25.25
CA ASP A 618 -17.95 15.90 -24.97
C ASP A 618 -19.11 16.74 -25.55
N ASN A 619 -20.14 16.09 -26.07
CA ASN A 619 -21.37 16.73 -26.53
C ASN A 619 -22.17 17.31 -25.37
N SER A 620 -22.22 16.60 -24.24
CA SER A 620 -22.83 17.07 -23.00
C SER A 620 -22.38 16.22 -21.81
N VAL A 621 -22.60 16.75 -20.59
CA VAL A 621 -22.45 15.96 -19.36
C VAL A 621 -23.53 14.86 -19.25
N TYR A 622 -24.62 14.96 -20.03
CA TYR A 622 -25.76 14.03 -20.00
C TYR A 622 -25.60 12.83 -20.94
N TYR A 623 -24.74 12.94 -21.95
CA TYR A 623 -24.43 11.91 -22.93
C TYR A 623 -22.91 11.95 -23.17
N PRO A 624 -22.10 11.08 -22.52
CA PRO A 624 -20.63 11.19 -22.49
C PRO A 624 -19.91 10.97 -23.83
N GLY A 625 -20.65 10.85 -24.93
CA GLY A 625 -20.13 10.88 -26.30
C GLY A 625 -19.72 12.28 -26.77
N GLY A 626 -19.01 12.35 -27.89
CA GLY A 626 -18.38 13.55 -28.38
C GLY A 626 -17.64 13.35 -29.69
N PHE A 627 -17.04 14.44 -30.16
CA PHE A 627 -16.29 14.49 -31.40
C PHE A 627 -14.95 15.21 -31.17
N GLY A 628 -13.92 14.80 -31.91
CA GLY A 628 -12.62 15.46 -31.89
C GLY A 628 -11.90 15.31 -33.22
N ILE A 629 -10.99 16.25 -33.48
CA ILE A 629 -9.95 16.07 -34.49
C ILE A 629 -8.66 15.68 -33.78
N PHE A 630 -7.82 14.87 -34.43
CA PHE A 630 -6.56 14.45 -33.86
C PHE A 630 -5.42 14.53 -34.86
N ALA A 631 -4.21 14.68 -34.31
CA ALA A 631 -2.97 14.43 -35.00
C ALA A 631 -2.29 13.22 -34.35
N GLN A 632 -1.76 12.32 -35.17
CA GLN A 632 -1.00 11.18 -34.67
C GLN A 632 0.35 11.05 -35.36
N LEU A 633 1.34 10.63 -34.59
CA LEU A 633 2.67 10.26 -35.05
C LEU A 633 2.92 8.82 -34.64
N GLU A 634 3.28 7.97 -35.60
CA GLU A 634 3.55 6.55 -35.37
C GLU A 634 4.81 6.11 -36.10
N GLY A 635 5.42 5.03 -35.60
CA GLY A 635 6.53 4.36 -36.25
C GLY A 635 6.14 2.94 -36.62
N LYS A 636 5.90 2.68 -37.90
CA LYS A 636 5.50 1.36 -38.37
C LYS A 636 6.70 0.45 -38.57
N ILE A 637 6.69 -0.70 -37.91
CA ILE A 637 7.67 -1.77 -38.02
C ILE A 637 7.04 -2.92 -38.80
N THR A 638 7.47 -3.13 -40.04
CA THR A 638 6.99 -4.25 -40.87
C THR A 638 7.99 -5.40 -40.84
N TYR A 639 7.49 -6.62 -40.61
CA TYR A 639 8.29 -7.83 -40.74
C TYR A 639 8.00 -8.49 -42.09
N SER A 640 9.00 -8.47 -42.98
CA SER A 640 8.95 -9.18 -44.25
C SER A 640 10.30 -9.83 -44.54
N ASN A 641 10.30 -11.09 -44.99
CA ASN A 641 11.52 -11.80 -45.39
C ASN A 641 12.70 -11.68 -44.40
N ALA A 642 12.42 -11.80 -43.08
CA ALA A 642 13.41 -11.68 -42.00
C ALA A 642 14.14 -10.31 -41.88
N THR A 643 13.57 -9.25 -42.43
CA THR A 643 14.06 -7.87 -42.30
C THR A 643 13.01 -6.97 -41.64
N PHE A 644 13.48 -6.01 -40.84
CA PHE A 644 12.65 -4.98 -40.21
C PHE A 644 12.83 -3.67 -40.95
N ASN A 645 11.73 -3.06 -41.37
CA ASN A 645 11.71 -1.70 -41.91
C ASN A 645 10.89 -0.79 -40.99
N THR A 646 11.40 0.42 -40.73
CA THR A 646 10.78 1.44 -39.86
C THR A 646 10.40 2.66 -40.68
N VAL A 647 9.10 3.00 -40.70
CA VAL A 647 8.60 4.18 -41.42
C VAL A 647 7.86 5.11 -40.44
N PRO A 648 8.24 6.40 -40.35
CA PRO A 648 7.46 7.38 -39.60
C PRO A 648 6.23 7.79 -40.40
N ILE A 649 5.07 7.76 -39.75
CA ILE A 649 3.78 8.13 -40.35
C ILE A 649 3.19 9.28 -39.54
N LEU A 650 2.78 10.32 -40.26
CA LEU A 650 2.07 11.46 -39.70
C LEU A 650 0.65 11.46 -40.26
N SER A 651 -0.34 11.44 -39.38
CA SER A 651 -1.75 11.42 -39.78
C SER A 651 -2.56 12.51 -39.09
N LEU A 652 -3.56 13.01 -39.81
CA LEU A 652 -4.61 13.87 -39.29
C LEU A 652 -5.94 13.14 -39.44
N GLY A 653 -6.76 13.17 -38.40
CA GLY A 653 -8.01 12.42 -38.38
C GLY A 653 -9.09 13.06 -37.55
N MET A 654 -10.22 12.38 -37.54
CA MET A 654 -11.37 12.67 -36.72
C MET A 654 -11.76 11.44 -35.92
N GLU A 655 -12.22 11.65 -34.70
CA GLU A 655 -12.74 10.60 -33.84
C GLU A 655 -14.12 10.99 -33.31
N THR A 656 -14.97 9.98 -33.17
CA THR A 656 -16.27 10.08 -32.50
C THR A 656 -16.34 9.01 -31.43
N ARG A 657 -16.84 9.36 -30.25
CA ARG A 657 -17.11 8.41 -29.16
C ARG A 657 -18.58 8.57 -28.77
N PHE A 658 -19.29 7.50 -28.42
CA PHE A 658 -20.71 7.56 -28.06
C PHE A 658 -21.10 6.60 -26.95
#